data_AF-A0A7V5H1X0-F1
#
_entry.id   AF-A0A7V5H1X0-F1
#
_cell.length_a   1.000
_cell.length_b   1.000
_cell.length_c   1.000
_cell.angle_alpha   90.00
_cell.angle_beta   90.00
_cell.angle_gamma   90.00
#
_symmetry.space_group_name_H-M   'P 1'
#
loop_
_entity.id
_entity.type
_entity.pdbx_description
1 polymer ?
#
loop_
_entity_poly.entity_id
_entity_poly.type
_entity_poly.pdbx_seq_one_letter_code
_entity_poly.pdbx_strand_id
1 'polypeptide(L)'
;MRKYLLFFLIFVATPLLNQTLPLPYNLDFEIGEPGKLPKGWTVPSYAEKLGYQAYLTTEEPFSGKYCLELFREGKYQEDIYGSVMQSIDATPYRGKTIRFRAYIRAEIHSPKGSAHIWVRERSGNDEESGFFEYLPNQPAVLRQWEVREIQGKISKNATTINFGLLLFGNGKAWIDSASFEIVQETNQPAEKIQISTEQIQDLLDFAKVYGVVRYFHPLSDFSYNWDCFALNSVTFILKNPDIPIHKKIHKLFEHYLITDSQNEYDSTGYLFWIHNGLPSEKPHPFLGSRKANLLNPLRKSPGIVQQVINIEKYRGRKAKFSVYYLGELYDKSAKILLAVRYDDDNNKQISFEVKQFLNSTKQWQKIELTTQIPQNASFAKPAIILIGEGDCFFDDATFKIDNDEENLLQNDGFEMSKDSLLVYSWRPLEISTQSGYLAFVTKSIAKSGAKSLHLYSDPETRIATPDIGNIYTIKLHNDSLIRLPLVLPNSMVERLSKETPTIEDCHFSLNDKMSQVSILISFWNFVKHFDIYLKNEAELEKWLKESLLKLNQIETPYEFYTLLSSLTNHIEDNFSRILHKDFTSEKSFPFLWKEIDGKIFLTDLALQNTKAEIGDEVIKINSYPVNFFIDSIASCLSYTSKSWKFLKTLAYIRNNLPTDTIILTLKKPNGEVFDETFTKSITSLELVEKRPEKFQIFRNNVVYLDLTRLSEKELKDILDTLTLANYFIFDLRGISLVSEQFLSLFSDQTIEIKTWKLPVFTIPDQKQLSWQVINTKINGKSHFSPKEVFFLVDKRTIGISEVIAEIVKTNKIGKLIGEQTGGNPMEMVSYPLPGGFTFYFGTFVVFDSSGKQISSKGISPNIPVKEKTGKEYLTQDQILEKALYLINQR
;
A
#
# COMPACT_ATOMS: atom_id res chain seq x y z
N MET A 1 13.42 6.45 -35.32
CA MET A 1 13.48 5.25 -34.45
C MET A 1 14.68 4.36 -34.82
N ARG A 2 15.90 4.83 -34.54
CA ARG A 2 17.14 4.07 -34.85
C ARG A 2 18.18 4.23 -33.73
N LYS A 3 17.72 4.22 -32.47
CA LYS A 3 18.54 4.40 -31.26
C LYS A 3 18.19 3.46 -30.07
N TYR A 4 17.45 2.37 -30.31
CA TYR A 4 17.04 1.44 -29.24
C TYR A 4 17.47 -0.02 -29.47
N LEU A 5 18.56 -0.25 -30.21
CA LEU A 5 19.03 -1.61 -30.49
C LEU A 5 20.56 -1.71 -30.35
N LEU A 6 21.08 -1.27 -29.20
CA LEU A 6 22.50 -1.49 -28.83
C LEU A 6 22.70 -1.22 -27.33
N PHE A 7 22.00 -1.96 -26.47
CA PHE A 7 22.30 -2.05 -25.03
C PHE A 7 21.93 -3.44 -24.45
N PHE A 8 21.92 -4.46 -25.31
CA PHE A 8 21.91 -5.86 -24.92
C PHE A 8 23.21 -6.46 -25.44
N LEU A 9 23.98 -7.12 -24.56
CA LEU A 9 25.36 -7.62 -24.75
C LEU A 9 26.48 -6.60 -24.50
N ILE A 10 26.74 -6.29 -23.23
CA ILE A 10 28.03 -6.44 -22.53
C ILE A 10 27.68 -6.46 -21.02
N PHE A 11 27.38 -7.64 -20.50
CA PHE A 11 27.57 -7.98 -19.08
C PHE A 11 28.30 -9.31 -19.07
N VAL A 12 29.55 -9.26 -19.55
CA VAL A 12 30.50 -10.34 -19.33
C VAL A 12 30.98 -10.16 -17.89
N ALA A 13 30.71 -11.20 -17.09
CA ALA A 13 31.10 -11.39 -15.71
C ALA A 13 32.38 -10.65 -15.30
N THR A 14 32.22 -9.49 -14.68
CA THR A 14 33.15 -9.02 -13.66
C THR A 14 32.76 -9.70 -12.35
N PRO A 15 33.71 -10.24 -11.56
CA PRO A 15 33.37 -10.68 -10.21
C PRO A 15 32.84 -9.46 -9.45
N LEU A 16 31.66 -9.59 -8.86
CA LEU A 16 31.06 -8.60 -7.96
C LEU A 16 32.10 -8.27 -6.86
N LEU A 17 32.79 -7.15 -7.01
CA LEU A 17 33.36 -6.45 -5.86
C LEU A 17 32.20 -6.16 -4.91
N ASN A 18 32.34 -6.55 -3.64
CA ASN A 18 31.38 -6.31 -2.56
C ASN A 18 30.79 -4.90 -2.67
N GLN A 19 29.56 -4.79 -3.16
CA GLN A 19 28.88 -3.50 -3.27
C GLN A 19 28.44 -3.08 -1.88
N THR A 20 28.97 -1.95 -1.42
CA THR A 20 28.45 -1.25 -0.24
C THR A 20 27.01 -0.84 -0.51
N LEU A 21 26.09 -1.28 0.35
CA LEU A 21 24.68 -0.91 0.29
C LEU A 21 24.50 0.56 0.73
N PRO A 22 23.54 1.30 0.16
CA PRO A 22 23.32 2.69 0.58
C PRO A 22 22.77 2.81 2.02
N LEU A 23 22.02 1.81 2.48
CA LEU A 23 21.40 1.72 3.81
C LEU A 23 21.30 0.25 4.25
N PRO A 24 21.14 -0.05 5.56
CA PRO A 24 20.82 -1.38 6.06
C PRO A 24 19.58 -1.97 5.36
N TYR A 25 19.62 -3.27 5.07
CA TYR A 25 18.58 -3.93 4.27
C TYR A 25 18.26 -5.32 4.83
N ASN A 26 16.99 -5.78 4.75
CA ASN A 26 16.63 -7.16 5.11
C ASN A 26 17.13 -7.57 6.51
N LEU A 27 16.87 -6.74 7.52
CA LEU A 27 17.34 -6.94 8.90
C LEU A 27 16.42 -7.83 9.73
N ASP A 28 15.19 -8.06 9.26
CA ASP A 28 14.23 -9.05 9.76
C ASP A 28 14.34 -10.40 9.04
N PHE A 29 15.23 -10.50 8.04
CA PHE A 29 15.56 -11.73 7.30
C PHE A 29 14.42 -12.36 6.48
N GLU A 30 13.31 -11.64 6.29
CA GLU A 30 12.13 -12.14 5.57
C GLU A 30 12.28 -12.11 4.03
N ILE A 31 13.34 -11.50 3.50
CA ILE A 31 13.60 -11.38 2.06
C ILE A 31 14.70 -12.36 1.62
N GLY A 32 14.29 -13.53 1.14
CA GLY A 32 15.19 -14.52 0.55
C GLY A 32 14.56 -15.90 0.41
N GLU A 33 15.41 -16.92 0.28
CA GLU A 33 15.01 -18.32 0.16
C GLU A 33 15.77 -19.17 1.20
N PRO A 34 15.11 -20.08 1.94
CA PRO A 34 15.79 -21.00 2.85
C PRO A 34 16.91 -21.79 2.16
N GLY A 35 18.01 -22.00 2.88
CA GLY A 35 19.21 -22.65 2.36
C GLY A 35 20.07 -21.76 1.45
N LYS A 36 19.69 -20.50 1.22
CA LYS A 36 20.51 -19.49 0.54
C LYS A 36 20.86 -18.34 1.47
N LEU A 37 21.94 -17.65 1.14
CA LEU A 37 22.32 -16.43 1.87
C LEU A 37 21.24 -15.35 1.68
N PRO A 38 20.78 -14.69 2.76
CA PRO A 38 19.78 -13.64 2.66
C PRO A 38 20.26 -12.48 1.78
N LYS A 39 19.32 -11.85 1.06
CA LYS A 39 19.66 -10.72 0.18
C LYS A 39 20.29 -9.58 0.98
N GLY A 40 21.40 -9.06 0.47
CA GLY A 40 22.16 -7.96 1.10
C GLY A 40 23.18 -8.40 2.15
N TRP A 41 23.20 -9.67 2.54
CA TRP A 41 24.16 -10.22 3.49
C TRP A 41 25.27 -11.00 2.78
N THR A 42 26.47 -11.01 3.37
CA THR A 42 27.67 -11.64 2.79
C THR A 42 28.44 -12.40 3.86
N VAL A 43 29.04 -13.53 3.49
CA VAL A 43 30.09 -14.18 4.30
C VAL A 43 31.43 -13.70 3.75
N PRO A 44 32.28 -13.02 4.53
CA PRO A 44 33.57 -12.55 4.03
C PRO A 44 34.45 -13.69 3.56
N SER A 45 35.24 -13.47 2.51
CA SER A 45 36.06 -14.53 1.89
C SER A 45 37.06 -15.20 2.84
N TYR A 46 37.51 -14.53 3.91
CA TYR A 46 38.35 -15.17 4.93
C TYR A 46 37.56 -16.21 5.73
N ALA A 47 36.31 -15.93 6.06
CA ALA A 47 35.44 -16.82 6.83
C ALA A 47 35.04 -18.04 5.99
N GLU A 48 34.71 -17.83 4.71
CA GLU A 48 34.44 -18.94 3.77
C GLU A 48 35.64 -19.89 3.65
N LYS A 49 36.87 -19.35 3.52
CA LYS A 49 38.10 -20.15 3.45
C LYS A 49 38.36 -20.96 4.73
N LEU A 50 37.89 -20.49 5.88
CA LEU A 50 37.97 -21.19 7.16
C LEU A 50 36.84 -22.22 7.35
N GLY A 51 35.90 -22.31 6.41
CA GLY A 51 34.79 -23.27 6.41
C GLY A 51 33.51 -22.76 7.06
N TYR A 52 33.38 -21.46 7.30
CA TYR A 52 32.12 -20.87 7.76
C TYR A 52 31.14 -20.69 6.60
N GLN A 53 29.88 -20.98 6.86
CA GLN A 53 28.78 -20.86 5.91
C GLN A 53 27.59 -20.18 6.59
N ALA A 54 26.77 -19.49 5.80
CA ALA A 54 25.55 -18.89 6.30
C ALA A 54 24.39 -18.99 5.31
N TYR A 55 23.18 -19.15 5.83
CA TYR A 55 21.94 -19.21 5.04
C TYR A 55 20.73 -18.77 5.87
N LEU A 56 19.64 -18.45 5.16
CA LEU A 56 18.32 -18.36 5.77
C LEU A 56 17.83 -19.75 6.17
N THR A 57 17.24 -19.84 7.35
CA THR A 57 16.65 -21.06 7.88
C THR A 57 15.28 -20.77 8.49
N THR A 58 14.42 -21.78 8.50
CA THR A 58 13.14 -21.78 9.23
C THR A 58 13.29 -22.41 10.62
N GLU A 59 14.52 -22.69 11.04
CA GLU A 59 14.82 -23.36 12.31
C GLU A 59 14.69 -22.37 13.48
N GLU A 60 13.52 -22.38 14.10
CA GLU A 60 13.19 -21.60 15.29
C GLU A 60 13.53 -20.10 15.17
N PRO A 61 13.02 -19.39 14.14
CA PRO A 61 13.20 -17.95 14.04
C PRO A 61 12.63 -17.25 15.30
N PHE A 62 13.28 -16.17 15.72
CA PHE A 62 12.78 -15.34 16.81
C PHE A 62 11.48 -14.63 16.40
N SER A 63 11.42 -14.18 15.14
CA SER A 63 10.29 -13.47 14.55
C SER A 63 10.14 -13.82 13.07
N GLY A 64 8.94 -13.72 12.51
CA GLY A 64 8.75 -13.95 11.08
C GLY A 64 8.87 -15.42 10.67
N LYS A 65 9.25 -15.67 9.41
CA LYS A 65 9.40 -16.99 8.81
C LYS A 65 10.83 -17.48 8.82
N TYR A 66 11.81 -16.57 8.75
CA TYR A 66 13.21 -16.93 8.58
C TYR A 66 14.10 -16.20 9.58
N CYS A 67 15.17 -16.88 9.99
CA CYS A 67 16.30 -16.24 10.63
C CYS A 67 17.57 -16.58 9.84
N LEU A 68 18.66 -15.86 10.09
CA LEU A 68 19.94 -16.14 9.46
C LEU A 68 20.77 -17.03 10.38
N GLU A 69 21.17 -18.21 9.89
CA GLU A 69 22.13 -19.12 10.53
C GLU A 69 23.54 -18.91 9.98
N LEU A 70 24.53 -18.76 10.86
CA LEU A 70 25.97 -18.83 10.60
C LEU A 70 26.52 -20.06 11.30
N PHE A 71 27.22 -20.94 10.60
CA PHE A 71 27.73 -22.16 11.19
C PHE A 71 29.08 -22.59 10.61
N ARG A 72 29.75 -23.46 11.37
CA ARG A 72 30.96 -24.18 10.95
C ARG A 72 30.97 -25.57 11.55
N GLU A 73 31.25 -26.55 10.70
CA GLU A 73 31.50 -27.94 11.09
C GLU A 73 32.96 -28.34 10.85
N GLY A 74 33.41 -29.43 11.50
CA GLY A 74 34.72 -30.02 11.28
C GLY A 74 35.62 -30.05 12.52
N LYS A 75 36.93 -30.25 12.32
CA LYS A 75 37.89 -30.30 13.44
C LYS A 75 38.02 -28.94 14.11
N TYR A 76 38.05 -28.95 15.44
CA TYR A 76 38.34 -27.76 16.23
C TYR A 76 39.70 -27.17 15.83
N GLN A 77 39.73 -25.86 15.63
CA GLN A 77 40.94 -25.07 15.48
C GLN A 77 40.85 -23.92 16.48
N GLU A 78 41.96 -23.63 17.13
CA GLU A 78 42.04 -22.54 18.10
C GLU A 78 42.06 -21.19 17.38
N ASP A 79 41.43 -20.18 17.99
CA ASP A 79 41.44 -18.78 17.57
C ASP A 79 40.90 -18.45 16.15
N ILE A 80 40.10 -19.35 15.57
CA ILE A 80 39.36 -19.06 14.34
C ILE A 80 37.98 -18.48 14.62
N TYR A 81 37.53 -17.62 13.72
CA TYR A 81 36.17 -17.08 13.72
C TYR A 81 35.67 -16.84 12.29
N GLY A 82 34.37 -16.75 12.16
CA GLY A 82 33.71 -16.38 10.93
C GLY A 82 32.60 -15.36 11.19
N SER A 83 32.21 -14.66 10.13
CA SER A 83 31.14 -13.67 10.20
C SER A 83 30.21 -13.78 9.02
N VAL A 84 28.98 -13.32 9.22
CA VAL A 84 28.04 -12.96 8.18
C VAL A 84 27.60 -11.52 8.44
N MET A 85 27.72 -10.66 7.42
CA MET A 85 27.66 -9.22 7.59
C MET A 85 27.02 -8.50 6.42
N GLN A 86 26.54 -7.28 6.68
CA GLN A 86 26.31 -6.26 5.66
C GLN A 86 27.44 -5.22 5.68
N SER A 87 27.71 -4.65 4.51
CA SER A 87 28.56 -3.46 4.34
C SER A 87 27.71 -2.32 3.79
N ILE A 88 27.60 -1.21 4.54
CA ILE A 88 26.79 -0.04 4.16
C ILE A 88 27.64 1.21 3.98
N ASP A 89 27.14 2.18 3.21
CA ASP A 89 27.70 3.54 3.12
C ASP A 89 27.60 4.24 4.48
N ALA A 90 28.73 4.73 4.98
CA ALA A 90 28.79 5.44 6.26
C ALA A 90 28.29 6.90 6.16
N THR A 91 28.20 7.46 4.95
CA THR A 91 27.90 8.87 4.71
C THR A 91 26.68 9.39 5.48
N PRO A 92 25.53 8.69 5.53
CA PRO A 92 24.35 9.13 6.27
C PRO A 92 24.53 9.17 7.79
N TYR A 93 25.55 8.47 8.31
CA TYR A 93 25.78 8.22 9.73
C TYR A 93 26.98 9.00 10.30
N ARG A 94 27.81 9.60 9.45
CA ARG A 94 29.02 10.35 9.85
C ARG A 94 28.73 11.37 10.96
N GLY A 95 29.46 11.24 12.07
CA GLY A 95 29.33 12.11 13.24
C GLY A 95 28.13 11.84 14.13
N LYS A 96 27.23 10.91 13.77
CA LYS A 96 26.04 10.52 14.53
C LYS A 96 26.34 9.32 15.42
N THR A 97 25.63 9.18 16.54
CA THR A 97 25.64 7.93 17.32
C THR A 97 24.63 6.97 16.70
N ILE A 98 24.96 5.70 16.62
CA ILE A 98 24.10 4.64 16.11
C ILE A 98 23.87 3.58 17.18
N ARG A 99 22.83 2.77 17.00
CA ARG A 99 22.52 1.56 17.77
C ARG A 99 22.25 0.43 16.80
N PHE A 100 23.02 -0.65 16.95
CA PHE A 100 22.76 -1.93 16.32
C PHE A 100 22.23 -2.89 17.39
N ARG A 101 20.99 -3.35 17.23
CA ARG A 101 20.33 -4.29 18.13
C ARG A 101 19.92 -5.52 17.31
N ALA A 102 20.08 -6.72 17.86
CA ALA A 102 19.54 -7.93 17.25
C ALA A 102 19.28 -9.02 18.30
N TYR A 103 18.42 -9.96 17.97
CA TYR A 103 18.27 -11.20 18.71
C TYR A 103 19.28 -12.20 18.19
N ILE A 104 20.01 -12.86 19.10
CA ILE A 104 20.93 -13.94 18.76
C ILE A 104 20.71 -15.17 19.65
N ARG A 105 20.90 -16.36 19.07
CA ARG A 105 21.01 -17.63 19.81
C ARG A 105 22.22 -18.41 19.29
N ALA A 106 22.77 -19.32 20.10
CA ALA A 106 23.95 -20.09 19.66
C ALA A 106 24.02 -21.50 20.25
N GLU A 107 24.57 -22.41 19.45
CA GLU A 107 24.95 -23.77 19.81
C GLU A 107 26.44 -23.96 19.56
N ILE A 108 27.22 -23.86 20.63
CA ILE A 108 28.69 -23.89 20.54
C ILE A 108 29.20 -25.31 20.78
N HIS A 109 30.01 -25.82 19.85
CA HIS A 109 30.61 -27.15 19.91
C HIS A 109 32.12 -27.13 20.22
N SER A 110 32.71 -25.94 20.42
CA SER A 110 34.13 -25.77 20.74
C SER A 110 34.36 -25.20 22.14
N PRO A 111 35.42 -25.62 22.87
CA PRO A 111 35.66 -25.21 24.27
C PRO A 111 35.80 -23.71 24.53
N LYS A 112 36.21 -22.93 23.52
CA LYS A 112 36.36 -21.46 23.57
C LYS A 112 35.44 -20.73 22.57
N GLY A 113 34.44 -21.42 22.02
CA GLY A 113 33.56 -20.83 21.02
C GLY A 113 32.53 -19.90 21.64
N SER A 114 32.03 -18.96 20.85
CA SER A 114 31.01 -18.00 21.27
C SER A 114 30.40 -17.31 20.05
N ALA A 115 29.18 -16.78 20.20
CA ALA A 115 28.55 -15.95 19.19
C ALA A 115 28.33 -14.51 19.70
N HIS A 116 28.49 -13.54 18.80
CA HIS A 116 28.41 -12.11 19.11
C HIS A 116 27.80 -11.34 17.95
N ILE A 117 27.19 -10.19 18.25
CA ILE A 117 26.99 -9.13 17.25
C ILE A 117 28.21 -8.20 17.22
N TRP A 118 28.43 -7.52 16.10
CA TRP A 118 29.52 -6.55 15.96
C TRP A 118 29.17 -5.43 14.98
N VAL A 119 29.90 -4.32 15.10
CA VAL A 119 29.91 -3.19 14.18
C VAL A 119 31.38 -2.79 13.95
N ARG A 120 31.72 -2.24 12.78
CA ARG A 120 33.04 -1.69 12.48
C ARG A 120 32.96 -0.69 11.34
N GLU A 121 33.50 0.50 11.53
CA GLU A 121 33.67 1.47 10.45
C GLU A 121 35.02 1.33 9.73
N ARG A 122 35.14 1.89 8.52
CA ARG A 122 36.42 2.03 7.80
C ARG A 122 36.57 3.44 7.26
N SER A 123 37.81 3.90 7.16
CA SER A 123 38.18 5.19 6.54
C SER A 123 38.92 4.97 5.21
N GLY A 124 38.90 5.95 4.31
CA GLY A 124 39.31 5.83 2.88
C GLY A 124 40.76 5.42 2.56
N ASN A 125 41.62 5.15 3.54
CA ASN A 125 42.98 4.64 3.36
C ASN A 125 43.12 3.14 3.69
N ASP A 126 42.01 2.39 3.80
CA ASP A 126 41.98 1.02 4.34
C ASP A 126 42.56 0.89 5.77
N GLU A 127 42.79 2.01 6.46
CA GLU A 127 43.09 2.01 7.89
C GLU A 127 41.84 1.55 8.64
N GLU A 128 41.94 0.36 9.26
CA GLU A 128 40.98 -0.14 10.22
C GLU A 128 41.02 0.75 11.47
N SER A 129 40.18 1.78 11.51
CA SER A 129 39.90 2.55 12.72
C SER A 129 38.69 1.92 13.42
N GLY A 130 38.93 1.16 14.48
CA GLY A 130 37.88 0.36 15.12
C GLY A 130 36.74 1.18 15.74
N PHE A 131 35.54 0.56 15.77
CA PHE A 131 34.58 0.81 16.84
C PHE A 131 33.69 -0.43 17.13
N PHE A 132 33.86 -0.99 18.35
CA PHE A 132 33.22 -2.15 19.01
C PHE A 132 33.28 -3.52 18.33
N GLU A 133 34.39 -4.24 18.56
CA GLU A 133 34.65 -5.52 17.92
C GLU A 133 33.64 -6.61 18.27
N TYR A 134 33.16 -6.69 19.51
CA TYR A 134 32.04 -7.53 19.98
C TYR A 134 31.87 -7.30 21.50
N LEU A 135 30.91 -7.97 22.17
CA LEU A 135 30.74 -7.91 23.63
C LEU A 135 31.41 -9.14 24.30
N PRO A 136 32.74 -9.16 24.53
CA PRO A 136 33.47 -10.35 25.02
C PRO A 136 32.96 -10.87 26.37
N ASN A 137 32.36 -10.00 27.20
CA ASN A 137 31.82 -10.36 28.50
C ASN A 137 30.35 -10.85 28.45
N GLN A 138 29.71 -10.86 27.28
CA GLN A 138 28.32 -11.29 27.10
C GLN A 138 28.13 -12.23 25.88
N PRO A 139 28.94 -13.30 25.76
CA PRO A 139 28.81 -14.22 24.65
C PRO A 139 27.44 -14.93 24.67
N ALA A 140 26.84 -15.17 23.51
CA ALA A 140 25.74 -16.13 23.40
C ALA A 140 26.33 -17.54 23.29
N VAL A 141 25.99 -18.39 24.26
CA VAL A 141 26.46 -19.80 24.36
C VAL A 141 25.33 -20.79 24.65
N LEU A 142 24.09 -20.31 24.74
CA LEU A 142 22.89 -21.09 25.07
C LEU A 142 21.90 -21.08 23.90
N ARG A 143 21.06 -22.12 23.84
CA ARG A 143 20.03 -22.33 22.81
C ARG A 143 18.84 -21.36 22.86
N GLN A 144 18.81 -20.45 23.82
CA GLN A 144 17.74 -19.46 23.98
C GLN A 144 18.07 -18.17 23.21
N TRP A 145 17.05 -17.55 22.62
CA TRP A 145 17.18 -16.23 22.00
C TRP A 145 17.42 -15.16 23.07
N GLU A 146 18.45 -14.35 22.85
CA GLU A 146 18.75 -13.22 23.70
C GLU A 146 19.00 -11.97 22.86
N VAL A 147 18.52 -10.82 23.34
CA VAL A 147 18.82 -9.54 22.71
C VAL A 147 20.26 -9.13 23.01
N ARG A 148 20.93 -8.60 22.01
CA ARG A 148 22.22 -7.91 22.13
C ARG A 148 22.12 -6.55 21.47
N GLU A 149 22.85 -5.59 22.03
CA GLU A 149 22.87 -4.23 21.55
C GLU A 149 24.28 -3.65 21.62
N ILE A 150 24.68 -2.93 20.57
CA ILE A 150 25.90 -2.13 20.48
C ILE A 150 25.50 -0.71 20.12
N GLN A 151 25.95 0.28 20.90
CA GLN A 151 25.78 1.69 20.59
C GLN A 151 27.13 2.36 20.33
N GLY A 152 27.21 3.27 19.37
CA GLY A 152 28.47 3.92 19.06
C GLY A 152 28.45 5.10 18.11
N LYS A 153 29.44 5.99 18.22
CA LYS A 153 29.55 7.17 17.37
C LYS A 153 30.35 6.86 16.11
N ILE A 154 29.77 7.14 14.95
CA ILE A 154 30.43 6.97 13.65
C ILE A 154 31.33 8.18 13.38
N SER A 155 32.58 7.92 12.98
CA SER A 155 33.56 8.95 12.68
C SER A 155 33.15 9.79 11.48
N LYS A 156 33.52 11.07 11.50
CA LYS A 156 33.17 12.02 10.43
C LYS A 156 33.79 11.67 9.07
N ASN A 157 34.87 10.90 9.06
CA ASN A 157 35.60 10.46 7.88
C ASN A 157 35.32 9.00 7.48
N ALA A 158 34.39 8.31 8.16
CA ALA A 158 34.04 6.93 7.83
C ALA A 158 33.49 6.85 6.39
N THR A 159 33.96 5.90 5.60
CA THR A 159 33.47 5.61 4.25
C THR A 159 32.47 4.46 4.25
N THR A 160 32.69 3.45 5.10
CA THR A 160 31.82 2.27 5.18
C THR A 160 31.59 1.83 6.62
N ILE A 161 30.44 1.21 6.88
CA ILE A 161 30.13 0.53 8.15
C ILE A 161 29.83 -0.94 7.83
N ASN A 162 30.51 -1.84 8.53
CA ASN A 162 30.24 -3.28 8.51
C ASN A 162 29.59 -3.67 9.82
N PHE A 163 28.57 -4.51 9.77
CA PHE A 163 27.94 -5.03 10.99
C PHE A 163 27.31 -6.39 10.70
N GLY A 164 27.12 -7.19 11.74
CA GLY A 164 26.47 -8.49 11.60
C GLY A 164 26.70 -9.42 12.77
N LEU A 165 26.70 -10.72 12.46
CA LEU A 165 26.89 -11.82 13.41
C LEU A 165 28.30 -12.41 13.27
N LEU A 166 28.90 -12.76 14.40
CA LEU A 166 30.23 -13.35 14.57
C LEU A 166 30.09 -14.70 15.29
N LEU A 167 30.82 -15.72 14.82
CA LEU A 167 30.91 -17.03 15.45
C LEU A 167 32.38 -17.42 15.61
N PHE A 168 32.82 -17.61 16.87
CA PHE A 168 34.12 -18.15 17.22
C PHE A 168 34.07 -19.68 17.33
N GLY A 169 35.02 -20.36 16.70
CA GLY A 169 35.12 -21.81 16.74
C GLY A 169 34.01 -22.54 15.97
N ASN A 170 33.62 -23.72 16.46
CA ASN A 170 32.65 -24.60 15.82
C ASN A 170 31.28 -24.49 16.47
N GLY A 171 30.25 -24.68 15.67
CA GLY A 171 28.87 -24.63 16.13
C GLY A 171 27.98 -23.89 15.15
N LYS A 172 26.86 -23.42 15.66
CA LYS A 172 25.86 -22.63 14.96
C LYS A 172 25.53 -21.38 15.77
N ALA A 173 25.30 -20.28 15.09
CA ALA A 173 24.80 -19.04 15.65
C ALA A 173 23.70 -18.52 14.74
N TRP A 174 22.63 -18.00 15.32
CA TRP A 174 21.52 -17.41 14.58
C TRP A 174 21.35 -15.95 14.95
N ILE A 175 20.92 -15.14 13.99
CA ILE A 175 20.55 -13.74 14.17
C ILE A 175 19.17 -13.49 13.54
N ASP A 176 18.36 -12.68 14.22
CA ASP A 176 17.02 -12.32 13.79
C ASP A 176 16.60 -10.94 14.35
N SER A 177 15.56 -10.32 13.79
CA SER A 177 14.96 -9.07 14.25
C SER A 177 15.99 -7.96 14.52
N ALA A 178 16.90 -7.76 13.57
CA ALA A 178 17.95 -6.76 13.71
C ALA A 178 17.41 -5.34 13.42
N SER A 179 17.96 -4.34 14.10
CA SER A 179 17.71 -2.92 13.83
C SER A 179 19.02 -2.14 13.83
N PHE A 180 19.11 -1.15 12.94
CA PHE A 180 20.28 -0.28 12.79
C PHE A 180 19.81 1.16 12.70
N GLU A 181 20.03 1.93 13.77
CA GLU A 181 19.33 3.20 14.00
C GLU A 181 20.31 4.29 14.41
N ILE A 182 20.02 5.54 14.06
CA ILE A 182 20.73 6.69 14.64
C ILE A 182 20.13 6.96 16.02
N VAL A 183 20.97 6.94 17.04
CA VAL A 183 20.66 7.37 18.40
C VAL A 183 21.26 8.76 18.60
N GLN A 184 20.52 9.71 19.14
CA GLN A 184 21.14 10.89 19.75
C GLN A 184 20.76 10.96 21.22
N GLU A 185 21.79 11.15 22.05
CA GLU A 185 21.67 11.75 23.37
C GLU A 185 21.14 13.18 23.18
N THR A 186 19.84 13.40 23.36
CA THR A 186 19.33 14.75 23.59
C THR A 186 19.82 15.21 24.96
N ASN A 187 21.06 15.73 25.01
CA ASN A 187 21.52 16.60 26.10
C ASN A 187 20.95 18.03 25.96
N GLN A 188 20.11 18.29 24.95
CA GLN A 188 19.25 19.46 24.97
C GLN A 188 18.03 19.14 25.83
N PRO A 189 17.83 19.84 26.95
CA PRO A 189 16.59 19.69 27.72
C PRO A 189 15.41 19.98 26.81
N ALA A 190 14.39 19.11 26.87
CA ALA A 190 13.12 19.35 26.16
C ALA A 190 12.65 20.78 26.45
N GLU A 191 12.50 21.58 25.39
CA GLU A 191 12.06 22.96 25.53
C GLU A 191 10.59 22.93 25.93
N LYS A 192 10.30 23.11 27.23
CA LYS A 192 8.93 23.17 27.75
C LYS A 192 8.30 24.50 27.37
N ILE A 193 7.84 24.59 26.12
CA ILE A 193 7.11 25.75 25.61
C ILE A 193 5.61 25.52 25.82
N GLN A 194 4.98 26.44 26.53
CA GLN A 194 3.53 26.53 26.61
C GLN A 194 3.01 27.23 25.34
N ILE A 195 2.20 26.54 24.54
CA ILE A 195 1.68 27.08 23.28
C ILE A 195 0.42 27.91 23.59
N SER A 196 0.42 29.19 23.23
CA SER A 196 -0.71 30.09 23.44
C SER A 196 -1.86 29.83 22.44
N THR A 197 -3.06 30.31 22.73
CA THR A 197 -4.21 30.21 21.82
C THR A 197 -3.96 30.87 20.47
N GLU A 198 -3.23 31.99 20.45
CA GLU A 198 -2.85 32.71 19.23
C GLU A 198 -1.84 31.90 18.41
N GLN A 199 -0.80 31.35 19.05
CA GLN A 199 0.15 30.46 18.40
C GLN A 199 -0.52 29.20 17.82
N ILE A 200 -1.57 28.68 18.47
CA ILE A 200 -2.36 27.58 17.92
C ILE A 200 -3.07 28.00 16.63
N GLN A 201 -3.60 29.23 16.53
CA GLN A 201 -4.18 29.72 15.27
C GLN A 201 -3.11 29.85 14.17
N ASP A 202 -1.92 30.36 14.52
CA ASP A 202 -0.78 30.42 13.60
C ASP A 202 -0.39 29.03 13.07
N LEU A 203 -0.36 28.03 13.94
CA LEU A 203 -0.04 26.63 13.56
C LEU A 203 -1.12 26.01 12.68
N LEU A 204 -2.41 26.31 12.93
CA LEU A 204 -3.52 25.87 12.07
C LEU A 204 -3.38 26.47 10.66
N ASP A 205 -3.11 27.76 10.57
CA ASP A 205 -2.91 28.46 9.30
C ASP A 205 -1.69 27.92 8.54
N PHE A 206 -0.59 27.68 9.25
CA PHE A 206 0.58 27.02 8.68
C PHE A 206 0.26 25.63 8.16
N ALA A 207 -0.46 24.80 8.93
CA ALA A 207 -0.83 23.46 8.52
C ALA A 207 -1.62 23.45 7.20
N LYS A 208 -2.58 24.38 7.03
CA LYS A 208 -3.37 24.53 5.80
C LYS A 208 -2.50 24.85 4.58
N VAL A 209 -1.56 25.78 4.71
CA VAL A 209 -0.67 26.17 3.61
C VAL A 209 0.34 25.05 3.30
N TYR A 210 0.92 24.46 4.33
CA TYR A 210 1.92 23.41 4.24
C TYR A 210 1.43 22.18 3.47
N GLY A 211 0.23 21.67 3.75
CA GLY A 211 -0.33 20.52 3.05
C GLY A 211 -0.50 20.75 1.55
N VAL A 212 -1.06 21.91 1.17
CA VAL A 212 -1.25 22.27 -0.25
C VAL A 212 0.10 22.40 -0.95
N VAL A 213 1.07 23.07 -0.34
CA VAL A 213 2.41 23.22 -0.92
C VAL A 213 3.10 21.87 -1.08
N ARG A 214 3.18 21.07 -0.01
CA ARG A 214 3.86 19.77 -0.01
C ARG A 214 3.31 18.84 -1.09
N TYR A 215 1.99 18.70 -1.17
CA TYR A 215 1.38 17.67 -1.98
C TYR A 215 0.96 18.14 -3.38
N PHE A 216 0.46 19.37 -3.54
CA PHE A 216 -0.22 19.76 -4.77
C PHE A 216 0.47 20.89 -5.55
N HIS A 217 1.43 21.60 -4.97
CA HIS A 217 2.13 22.67 -5.69
C HIS A 217 3.12 22.09 -6.72
N PRO A 218 3.13 22.54 -7.99
CA PRO A 218 3.99 21.91 -9.02
C PRO A 218 5.50 22.03 -8.79
N LEU A 219 5.95 22.98 -7.95
CA LEU A 219 7.36 23.06 -7.50
C LEU A 219 7.71 22.11 -6.35
N SER A 220 6.74 21.45 -5.71
CA SER A 220 7.07 20.48 -4.67
C SER A 220 7.75 19.25 -5.26
N ASP A 221 8.55 18.57 -4.44
CA ASP A 221 9.31 17.37 -4.79
C ASP A 221 9.30 16.45 -3.57
N PHE A 222 9.00 15.16 -3.72
CA PHE A 222 8.97 14.25 -2.55
C PHE A 222 10.37 13.88 -2.05
N SER A 223 11.43 14.13 -2.82
CA SER A 223 12.81 13.98 -2.37
C SER A 223 13.24 15.10 -1.40
N TYR A 224 12.51 16.22 -1.38
CA TYR A 224 12.73 17.28 -0.41
C TYR A 224 12.34 16.83 1.00
N ASN A 225 13.15 17.18 2.01
CA ASN A 225 12.91 16.77 3.40
C ASN A 225 11.81 17.64 4.05
N TRP A 226 10.56 17.35 3.66
CA TRP A 226 9.36 18.05 4.13
C TRP A 226 9.16 17.93 5.64
N ASP A 227 9.58 16.82 6.25
CA ASP A 227 9.45 16.62 7.69
C ASP A 227 10.34 17.63 8.45
N CYS A 228 11.56 17.85 7.97
CA CYS A 228 12.43 18.88 8.53
C CYS A 228 11.97 20.29 8.21
N PHE A 229 11.36 20.51 7.04
CA PHE A 229 10.75 21.80 6.73
C PHE A 229 9.61 22.12 7.70
N ALA A 230 8.76 21.13 8.01
CA ALA A 230 7.69 21.29 8.98
C ALA A 230 8.25 21.59 10.38
N LEU A 231 9.26 20.84 10.85
CA LEU A 231 9.86 21.07 12.16
C LEU A 231 10.50 22.46 12.30
N ASN A 232 11.27 22.88 11.29
CA ASN A 232 11.92 24.20 11.27
C ASN A 232 10.88 25.33 11.19
N SER A 233 9.80 25.13 10.43
CA SER A 233 8.71 26.10 10.32
C SER A 233 7.93 26.26 11.62
N VAL A 234 7.57 25.14 12.27
CA VAL A 234 6.92 25.13 13.59
C VAL A 234 7.79 25.85 14.61
N THR A 235 9.10 25.55 14.61
CA THR A 235 10.07 26.21 15.49
C THR A 235 10.10 27.73 15.24
N PHE A 236 10.15 28.15 13.97
CA PHE A 236 10.14 29.56 13.60
C PHE A 236 8.85 30.27 14.05
N ILE A 237 7.68 29.66 13.82
CA ILE A 237 6.38 30.23 14.21
C ILE A 237 6.32 30.44 15.72
N LEU A 238 6.69 29.42 16.49
CA LEU A 238 6.58 29.45 17.95
C LEU A 238 7.63 30.37 18.61
N LYS A 239 8.83 30.51 18.02
CA LYS A 239 9.88 31.42 18.54
C LYS A 239 9.71 32.87 18.12
N ASN A 240 8.76 33.19 17.24
CA ASN A 240 8.54 34.56 16.76
C ASN A 240 7.06 34.99 16.93
N PRO A 241 6.50 34.98 18.15
CA PRO A 241 5.09 35.26 18.39
C PRO A 241 4.66 36.64 17.84
N ASP A 242 5.53 37.66 17.93
CA ASP A 242 5.21 39.04 17.56
C ASP A 242 5.10 39.30 16.04
N ILE A 243 5.51 38.35 15.19
CA ILE A 243 5.40 38.49 13.73
C ILE A 243 3.99 38.04 13.30
N PRO A 244 3.20 38.87 12.60
CA PRO A 244 1.89 38.47 12.08
C PRO A 244 1.97 37.23 11.16
N ILE A 245 0.97 36.34 11.25
CA ILE A 245 0.96 35.06 10.53
C ILE A 245 1.21 35.20 9.02
N HIS A 246 0.58 36.16 8.34
CA HIS A 246 0.76 36.34 6.90
C HIS A 246 2.22 36.64 6.52
N LYS A 247 2.99 37.36 7.36
CA LYS A 247 4.42 37.60 7.14
C LYS A 247 5.26 36.36 7.44
N LYS A 248 4.89 35.59 8.47
CA LYS A 248 5.54 34.29 8.75
C LYS A 248 5.37 33.34 7.55
N ILE A 249 4.14 33.17 7.06
CA ILE A 249 3.83 32.33 5.90
C ILE A 249 4.57 32.81 4.65
N HIS A 250 4.56 34.12 4.37
CA HIS A 250 5.29 34.66 3.23
C HIS A 250 6.78 34.31 3.28
N LYS A 251 7.41 34.47 4.45
CA LYS A 251 8.83 34.14 4.63
C LYS A 251 9.10 32.64 4.46
N LEU A 252 8.25 31.78 5.02
CA LEU A 252 8.43 30.33 4.97
C LEU A 252 8.22 29.75 3.56
N PHE A 253 7.31 30.34 2.79
CA PHE A 253 6.87 29.80 1.50
C PHE A 253 7.20 30.70 0.30
N GLU A 254 8.11 31.66 0.44
CA GLU A 254 8.45 32.65 -0.59
C GLU A 254 8.67 32.01 -1.97
N HIS A 255 9.41 30.90 -2.03
CA HIS A 255 9.69 30.14 -3.26
C HIS A 255 8.44 29.58 -3.97
N TYR A 256 7.34 29.38 -3.24
CA TYR A 256 6.08 28.80 -3.72
C TYR A 256 4.99 29.85 -3.97
N LEU A 257 5.16 31.09 -3.52
CA LEU A 257 4.17 32.16 -3.66
C LEU A 257 4.32 32.89 -5.01
N ILE A 258 4.04 32.19 -6.10
CA ILE A 258 4.19 32.70 -7.47
C ILE A 258 2.97 33.55 -7.86
N THR A 259 3.19 34.80 -8.25
CA THR A 259 2.12 35.75 -8.61
C THR A 259 1.87 35.88 -10.12
N ASP A 260 2.84 35.53 -10.98
CA ASP A 260 2.86 35.98 -12.39
C ASP A 260 2.64 34.85 -13.43
N SER A 261 2.12 33.69 -13.03
CA SER A 261 2.08 32.50 -13.91
C SER A 261 0.91 32.44 -14.91
N GLN A 262 -0.07 33.35 -14.85
CA GLN A 262 -1.34 33.17 -15.57
C GLN A 262 -1.35 33.53 -17.07
N ASN A 263 -0.30 34.19 -17.60
CA ASN A 263 -0.35 34.77 -18.94
C ASN A 263 0.65 34.20 -19.97
N GLU A 264 1.48 33.23 -19.61
CA GLU A 264 2.46 32.65 -20.54
C GLU A 264 1.95 31.34 -21.16
N TYR A 265 1.83 31.34 -22.50
CA TYR A 265 1.63 30.10 -23.25
C TYR A 265 2.93 29.29 -23.25
N ASP A 266 2.89 28.07 -22.71
CA ASP A 266 4.04 27.18 -22.69
C ASP A 266 3.81 25.99 -23.62
N SER A 267 4.54 25.98 -24.74
CA SER A 267 4.50 24.88 -25.71
C SER A 267 5.00 23.55 -25.16
N THR A 268 5.80 23.58 -24.09
CA THR A 268 6.25 22.37 -23.38
C THR A 268 5.19 21.85 -22.39
N GLY A 269 4.14 22.64 -22.13
CA GLY A 269 2.94 22.26 -21.39
C GLY A 269 2.89 22.77 -19.95
N TYR A 270 1.98 22.19 -19.16
CA TYR A 270 1.62 22.70 -17.83
C TYR A 270 1.55 21.57 -16.82
N LEU A 271 2.35 21.67 -15.75
CA LEU A 271 2.50 20.62 -14.75
C LEU A 271 1.55 20.79 -13.57
N PHE A 272 1.02 19.65 -13.10
CA PHE A 272 0.24 19.53 -11.87
C PHE A 272 0.46 18.14 -11.25
N TRP A 273 0.06 17.95 -9.98
CA TRP A 273 0.19 16.67 -9.29
C TRP A 273 -1.03 15.76 -9.47
N ILE A 274 -0.75 14.47 -9.62
CA ILE A 274 -1.73 13.39 -9.53
C ILE A 274 -1.26 12.42 -8.44
N HIS A 275 -2.12 12.11 -7.49
CA HIS A 275 -1.90 11.10 -6.46
C HIS A 275 -2.93 9.98 -6.60
N ASN A 276 -2.46 8.77 -6.91
CA ASN A 276 -3.26 7.55 -6.99
C ASN A 276 -3.20 6.88 -5.60
N GLY A 277 -4.29 6.94 -4.83
CA GLY A 277 -4.29 6.49 -3.45
C GLY A 277 -3.46 7.39 -2.54
N LEU A 278 -2.35 6.86 -2.06
CA LEU A 278 -1.48 7.55 -1.10
C LEU A 278 -0.32 8.30 -1.79
N PRO A 279 0.16 9.40 -1.20
CA PRO A 279 1.29 10.14 -1.73
C PRO A 279 2.60 9.35 -1.59
N SER A 280 3.22 8.93 -2.69
CA SER A 280 4.53 8.26 -2.68
C SER A 280 5.19 8.26 -4.05
N GLU A 281 6.52 8.35 -4.11
CA GLU A 281 7.29 8.11 -5.34
C GLU A 281 7.73 6.65 -5.50
N LYS A 282 7.47 5.81 -4.49
CA LYS A 282 7.86 4.40 -4.57
C LYS A 282 7.10 3.70 -5.70
N PRO A 283 7.78 2.90 -6.53
CA PRO A 283 7.12 2.17 -7.59
C PRO A 283 6.12 1.18 -6.99
N HIS A 284 4.83 1.44 -7.18
CA HIS A 284 3.74 0.52 -6.89
C HIS A 284 2.83 0.41 -8.11
N PRO A 285 2.30 -0.78 -8.46
CA PRO A 285 1.50 -0.96 -9.68
C PRO A 285 0.25 -0.07 -9.77
N PHE A 286 -0.29 0.34 -8.62
CA PHE A 286 -1.53 1.10 -8.52
C PHE A 286 -1.41 2.41 -7.73
N LEU A 287 -0.43 2.52 -6.82
CA LEU A 287 -0.36 3.62 -5.85
C LEU A 287 0.81 4.52 -6.21
N GLY A 288 0.69 5.81 -5.89
CA GLY A 288 1.80 6.74 -5.97
C GLY A 288 1.44 8.08 -6.56
N SER A 289 2.44 8.94 -6.62
CA SER A 289 2.35 10.32 -7.04
C SER A 289 3.17 10.55 -8.28
N ARG A 290 2.68 11.40 -9.17
CA ARG A 290 3.46 11.89 -10.31
C ARG A 290 3.01 13.28 -10.73
N LYS A 291 3.94 14.05 -11.27
CA LYS A 291 3.59 15.24 -12.05
C LYS A 291 3.05 14.81 -13.41
N ALA A 292 1.95 15.41 -13.84
CA ALA A 292 1.34 15.20 -15.14
C ALA A 292 1.34 16.51 -15.91
N ASN A 293 1.36 16.42 -17.24
CA ASN A 293 1.29 17.57 -18.12
C ASN A 293 -0.12 17.65 -18.73
N LEU A 294 -0.82 18.78 -18.55
CA LEU A 294 -2.19 18.97 -19.07
C LEU A 294 -2.32 18.81 -20.59
N LEU A 295 -1.23 19.00 -21.34
CA LEU A 295 -1.24 18.82 -22.80
C LEU A 295 -1.07 17.34 -23.24
N ASN A 296 -0.78 16.44 -22.29
CA ASN A 296 -0.59 15.01 -22.53
C ASN A 296 -1.79 14.20 -22.03
N PRO A 297 -2.24 13.18 -22.77
CA PRO A 297 -3.36 12.35 -22.34
C PRO A 297 -3.01 11.54 -21.08
N LEU A 298 -3.94 11.49 -20.13
CA LEU A 298 -3.78 10.68 -18.91
C LEU A 298 -4.08 9.20 -19.14
N ARG A 299 -4.87 8.86 -20.17
CA ARG A 299 -5.16 7.48 -20.55
C ARG A 299 -3.94 6.82 -21.19
N LYS A 300 -3.73 5.54 -20.87
CA LYS A 300 -2.55 4.75 -21.31
C LYS A 300 -2.50 4.55 -22.84
N SER A 301 -3.65 4.49 -23.50
CA SER A 301 -3.75 4.31 -24.95
C SER A 301 -5.00 5.00 -25.48
N PRO A 302 -5.02 5.41 -26.76
CA PRO A 302 -6.16 6.12 -27.32
C PRO A 302 -7.34 5.22 -27.68
N GLY A 303 -8.50 5.81 -27.88
CA GLY A 303 -9.70 5.16 -28.40
C GLY A 303 -9.60 4.97 -29.90
N ILE A 304 -9.45 3.74 -30.38
CA ILE A 304 -9.22 3.43 -31.80
C ILE A 304 -10.35 2.54 -32.31
N VAL A 305 -11.03 2.98 -33.36
CA VAL A 305 -11.98 2.19 -34.14
C VAL A 305 -11.45 2.09 -35.56
N GLN A 306 -11.19 0.86 -36.04
CA GLN A 306 -10.56 0.64 -37.34
C GLN A 306 -11.29 -0.42 -38.17
N GLN A 307 -11.08 -0.38 -39.49
CA GLN A 307 -11.48 -1.42 -40.43
C GLN A 307 -10.26 -1.93 -41.20
N VAL A 308 -10.27 -3.17 -41.68
CA VAL A 308 -9.19 -3.74 -42.51
C VAL A 308 -9.68 -3.90 -43.93
N ILE A 309 -8.93 -3.38 -44.91
CA ILE A 309 -9.28 -3.38 -46.33
C ILE A 309 -8.13 -4.03 -47.12
N ASN A 310 -8.44 -4.94 -48.05
CA ASN A 310 -7.46 -5.40 -49.03
C ASN A 310 -7.26 -4.32 -50.11
N ILE A 311 -6.01 -3.90 -50.31
CA ILE A 311 -5.65 -2.82 -51.23
C ILE A 311 -4.62 -3.24 -52.29
N GLU A 312 -4.41 -4.54 -52.50
CA GLU A 312 -3.38 -5.05 -53.42
C GLU A 312 -3.54 -4.50 -54.84
N LYS A 313 -4.79 -4.37 -55.32
CA LYS A 313 -5.12 -3.80 -56.63
C LYS A 313 -4.87 -2.28 -56.74
N TYR A 314 -4.56 -1.60 -55.64
CA TYR A 314 -4.44 -0.15 -55.56
C TYR A 314 -3.04 0.34 -55.16
N ARG A 315 -2.04 -0.55 -55.14
CA ARG A 315 -0.64 -0.23 -54.86
C ARG A 315 -0.16 0.97 -55.71
N GLY A 316 0.52 1.91 -55.07
CA GLY A 316 1.05 3.10 -55.75
C GLY A 316 0.03 4.17 -56.10
N ARG A 317 -1.26 4.02 -55.77
CA ARG A 317 -2.28 5.08 -55.95
C ARG A 317 -2.43 5.92 -54.68
N LYS A 318 -3.02 7.11 -54.84
CA LYS A 318 -3.45 7.93 -53.71
C LYS A 318 -4.82 7.47 -53.21
N ALA A 319 -5.00 7.52 -51.90
CA ALA A 319 -6.27 7.27 -51.25
C ALA A 319 -6.65 8.45 -50.36
N LYS A 320 -7.95 8.69 -50.23
CA LYS A 320 -8.54 9.68 -49.33
C LYS A 320 -9.44 8.98 -48.33
N PHE A 321 -9.10 9.11 -47.06
CA PHE A 321 -9.93 8.71 -45.93
C PHE A 321 -10.66 9.95 -45.37
N SER A 322 -11.98 9.91 -45.25
CA SER A 322 -12.78 11.00 -44.69
C SER A 322 -13.93 10.49 -43.83
N VAL A 323 -14.43 11.31 -42.92
CA VAL A 323 -15.60 11.01 -42.08
C VAL A 323 -16.22 12.31 -41.60
N TYR A 324 -17.53 12.32 -41.33
CA TYR A 324 -18.18 13.43 -40.62
C TYR A 324 -18.03 13.23 -39.11
N TYR A 325 -17.76 14.31 -38.40
CA TYR A 325 -17.52 14.32 -36.96
C TYR A 325 -18.38 15.41 -36.29
N LEU A 326 -18.97 15.04 -35.16
CA LEU A 326 -19.66 15.92 -34.21
C LEU A 326 -19.24 15.50 -32.80
N GLY A 327 -18.83 16.41 -31.93
CA GLY A 327 -18.43 16.00 -30.59
C GLY A 327 -17.79 17.07 -29.74
N GLU A 328 -17.72 16.76 -28.45
CA GLU A 328 -17.08 17.56 -27.41
C GLU A 328 -15.80 16.89 -26.94
N LEU A 329 -14.73 17.67 -26.82
CA LEU A 329 -13.46 17.26 -26.27
C LEU A 329 -13.32 17.93 -24.90
N TYR A 330 -13.05 17.15 -23.85
CA TYR A 330 -13.19 17.61 -22.46
C TYR A 330 -11.89 18.08 -21.83
N ASP A 331 -10.75 17.53 -22.25
CA ASP A 331 -9.44 17.93 -21.72
C ASP A 331 -8.56 18.62 -22.79
N LYS A 332 -7.45 19.25 -22.36
CA LYS A 332 -6.56 20.00 -23.25
C LYS A 332 -5.67 19.12 -24.13
N SER A 333 -5.49 17.85 -23.76
CA SER A 333 -4.75 16.86 -24.54
C SER A 333 -5.60 16.26 -25.66
N ALA A 334 -6.92 16.40 -25.55
CA ALA A 334 -7.90 15.70 -26.35
C ALA A 334 -7.92 16.18 -27.79
N LYS A 335 -8.08 15.22 -28.69
CA LYS A 335 -7.97 15.43 -30.15
C LYS A 335 -8.52 14.24 -30.90
N ILE A 336 -9.02 14.52 -32.10
CA ILE A 336 -9.44 13.50 -33.05
C ILE A 336 -8.34 13.32 -34.08
N LEU A 337 -7.97 12.08 -34.37
CA LEU A 337 -7.09 11.75 -35.48
C LEU A 337 -7.80 10.85 -36.47
N LEU A 338 -7.49 11.06 -37.75
CA LEU A 338 -7.65 10.02 -38.76
C LEU A 338 -6.27 9.43 -39.04
N ALA A 339 -6.20 8.10 -39.10
CA ALA A 339 -4.97 7.41 -39.44
C ALA A 339 -5.23 6.31 -40.48
N VAL A 340 -4.19 5.97 -41.24
CA VAL A 340 -4.18 4.80 -42.13
C VAL A 340 -2.85 4.08 -41.94
N ARG A 341 -2.94 2.85 -41.42
CA ARG A 341 -1.79 1.94 -41.34
C ARG A 341 -1.78 1.01 -42.55
N TYR A 342 -0.65 0.91 -43.25
CA TYR A 342 -0.47 -0.05 -44.33
C TYR A 342 0.40 -1.21 -43.89
N ASP A 343 -0.06 -2.42 -44.17
CA ASP A 343 0.63 -3.65 -43.82
C ASP A 343 0.91 -4.51 -45.07
N ASP A 344 1.96 -5.33 -44.99
CA ASP A 344 2.22 -6.40 -45.96
C ASP A 344 1.28 -7.61 -45.75
N ASP A 345 1.45 -8.64 -46.58
CA ASP A 345 0.74 -9.92 -46.51
C ASP A 345 0.90 -10.66 -45.17
N ASN A 346 1.98 -10.37 -44.43
CA ASN A 346 2.27 -10.92 -43.11
C ASN A 346 1.78 -10.03 -41.95
N ASN A 347 0.92 -9.04 -42.22
CA ASN A 347 0.41 -8.06 -41.24
C ASN A 347 1.51 -7.19 -40.60
N LYS A 348 2.69 -7.07 -41.22
CA LYS A 348 3.76 -6.22 -40.74
C LYS A 348 3.58 -4.80 -41.27
N GLN A 349 3.70 -3.82 -40.37
CA GLN A 349 3.58 -2.41 -40.73
C GLN A 349 4.65 -1.95 -41.70
N ILE A 350 4.21 -1.40 -42.84
CA ILE A 350 5.03 -0.75 -43.87
C ILE A 350 5.07 0.76 -43.62
N SER A 351 3.90 1.38 -43.49
CA SER A 351 3.77 2.82 -43.23
C SER A 351 2.55 3.14 -42.39
N PHE A 352 2.54 4.35 -41.82
CA PHE A 352 1.47 4.86 -40.96
C PHE A 352 1.32 6.36 -41.20
N GLU A 353 0.20 6.75 -41.82
CA GLU A 353 -0.14 8.15 -42.07
C GLU A 353 -1.20 8.61 -41.08
N VAL A 354 -1.09 9.84 -40.59
CA VAL A 354 -2.00 10.38 -39.57
C VAL A 354 -2.21 11.88 -39.75
N LYS A 355 -3.43 12.34 -39.48
CA LYS A 355 -3.77 13.77 -39.44
C LYS A 355 -4.64 14.08 -38.22
N GLN A 356 -4.31 15.19 -37.56
CA GLN A 356 -4.93 15.64 -36.33
C GLN A 356 -5.98 16.73 -36.56
N PHE A 357 -7.02 16.70 -35.73
CA PHE A 357 -8.11 17.67 -35.67
C PHE A 357 -8.36 18.02 -34.19
N LEU A 358 -8.36 19.32 -33.86
CA LEU A 358 -8.31 19.82 -32.47
C LEU A 358 -9.63 20.43 -31.98
N ASN A 359 -10.59 20.68 -32.87
CA ASN A 359 -11.77 21.47 -32.52
C ASN A 359 -12.90 20.56 -32.04
N SER A 360 -13.47 20.86 -30.88
CA SER A 360 -14.85 20.46 -30.58
C SER A 360 -15.78 21.18 -31.55
N THR A 361 -16.89 20.53 -31.89
CA THR A 361 -17.88 21.12 -32.78
C THR A 361 -19.27 20.73 -32.33
N LYS A 362 -20.16 21.74 -32.30
CA LYS A 362 -21.59 21.55 -32.06
C LYS A 362 -22.37 21.26 -33.36
N GLN A 363 -21.67 21.23 -34.50
CA GLN A 363 -22.22 20.93 -35.82
C GLN A 363 -21.35 19.90 -36.53
N TRP A 364 -21.97 19.07 -37.36
CA TRP A 364 -21.23 18.09 -38.14
C TRP A 364 -20.23 18.75 -39.09
N GLN A 365 -18.96 18.36 -39.00
CA GLN A 365 -17.93 18.78 -39.95
C GLN A 365 -17.31 17.56 -40.64
N LYS A 366 -16.89 17.73 -41.89
CA LYS A 366 -16.13 16.68 -42.59
C LYS A 366 -14.63 16.83 -42.30
N ILE A 367 -14.00 15.76 -41.85
CA ILE A 367 -12.54 15.67 -41.66
C ILE A 367 -11.94 14.67 -42.65
N GLU A 368 -10.74 14.94 -43.17
CA GLU A 368 -10.12 14.10 -44.20
C GLU A 368 -8.58 14.02 -44.12
N LEU A 369 -8.06 12.85 -44.48
CA LEU A 369 -6.65 12.49 -44.61
C LEU A 369 -6.40 11.92 -46.01
N THR A 370 -5.44 12.50 -46.74
CA THR A 370 -4.96 11.98 -48.02
C THR A 370 -3.64 11.26 -47.81
N THR A 371 -3.48 10.09 -48.41
CA THR A 371 -2.34 9.20 -48.21
C THR A 371 -1.93 8.52 -49.52
N GLN A 372 -0.68 8.10 -49.62
CA GLN A 372 -0.13 7.35 -50.75
C GLN A 372 -0.02 5.87 -50.38
N ILE A 373 -0.62 4.97 -51.16
CA ILE A 373 -0.56 3.52 -50.92
C ILE A 373 0.84 3.00 -51.28
N PRO A 374 1.59 2.37 -50.36
CA PRO A 374 2.90 1.80 -50.65
C PRO A 374 2.83 0.69 -51.71
N GLN A 375 3.89 0.54 -52.50
CA GLN A 375 3.95 -0.44 -53.60
C GLN A 375 3.91 -1.90 -53.12
N ASN A 376 4.29 -2.16 -51.88
CA ASN A 376 4.36 -3.49 -51.28
C ASN A 376 3.26 -3.74 -50.24
N ALA A 377 2.24 -2.86 -50.15
CA ALA A 377 1.15 -3.03 -49.20
C ALA A 377 0.08 -4.02 -49.71
N SER A 378 -0.42 -4.86 -48.81
CA SER A 378 -1.56 -5.75 -49.07
C SER A 378 -2.81 -5.31 -48.32
N PHE A 379 -2.65 -4.68 -47.15
CA PHE A 379 -3.77 -4.20 -46.35
C PHE A 379 -3.65 -2.72 -46.01
N ALA A 380 -4.79 -2.03 -45.99
CA ALA A 380 -4.95 -0.72 -45.37
C ALA A 380 -5.86 -0.85 -44.15
N LYS A 381 -5.49 -0.17 -43.07
CA LYS A 381 -6.25 -0.12 -41.82
C LYS A 381 -6.60 1.33 -41.49
N PRO A 382 -7.61 1.92 -42.16
CA PRO A 382 -8.11 3.24 -41.78
C PRO A 382 -8.73 3.19 -40.38
N ALA A 383 -8.43 4.20 -39.58
CA ALA A 383 -8.77 4.28 -38.17
C ALA A 383 -9.25 5.67 -37.78
N ILE A 384 -10.35 5.71 -37.04
CA ILE A 384 -10.83 6.89 -36.31
C ILE A 384 -10.26 6.78 -34.89
N ILE A 385 -9.59 7.82 -34.44
CA ILE A 385 -8.87 7.82 -33.17
C ILE A 385 -9.31 9.00 -32.31
N LEU A 386 -9.72 8.74 -31.07
CA LEU A 386 -9.91 9.71 -30.01
C LEU A 386 -8.74 9.60 -29.02
N ILE A 387 -7.99 10.69 -28.84
CA ILE A 387 -6.99 10.83 -27.79
C ILE A 387 -7.59 11.71 -26.68
N GLY A 388 -7.26 11.43 -25.41
CA GLY A 388 -7.74 12.19 -24.26
C GLY A 388 -9.20 11.92 -23.94
N GLU A 389 -9.82 12.81 -23.20
CA GLU A 389 -11.24 12.73 -22.82
C GLU A 389 -12.14 13.40 -23.86
N GLY A 390 -13.19 12.70 -24.30
CA GLY A 390 -14.15 13.24 -25.26
C GLY A 390 -15.39 12.39 -25.44
N ASP A 391 -16.42 12.99 -26.04
CA ASP A 391 -17.68 12.37 -26.43
C ASP A 391 -17.98 12.74 -27.89
N CYS A 392 -17.84 11.76 -28.79
CA CYS A 392 -17.72 12.01 -30.22
C CYS A 392 -18.58 11.04 -31.05
N PHE A 393 -19.24 11.61 -32.05
CA PHE A 393 -20.06 10.91 -33.03
C PHE A 393 -19.41 11.01 -34.42
N PHE A 394 -19.45 9.91 -35.17
CA PHE A 394 -18.83 9.78 -36.48
C PHE A 394 -19.79 9.11 -37.44
N ASP A 395 -19.85 9.63 -38.67
CA ASP A 395 -20.80 9.15 -39.67
C ASP A 395 -20.29 9.39 -41.10
N ASP A 396 -20.88 8.72 -42.09
CA ASP A 396 -20.55 8.82 -43.52
C ASP A 396 -19.04 8.68 -43.81
N ALA A 397 -18.40 7.61 -43.32
CA ALA A 397 -16.97 7.34 -43.46
C ALA A 397 -16.60 6.84 -44.87
N THR A 398 -15.61 7.45 -45.53
CA THR A 398 -15.21 7.06 -46.89
C THR A 398 -13.72 6.75 -46.98
N PHE A 399 -13.33 5.65 -47.64
CA PHE A 399 -11.97 5.38 -48.07
C PHE A 399 -11.98 5.18 -49.59
N LYS A 400 -11.66 6.24 -50.34
CA LYS A 400 -11.72 6.26 -51.82
C LYS A 400 -10.33 6.35 -52.43
N ILE A 401 -10.15 5.73 -53.59
CA ILE A 401 -8.90 5.80 -54.36
C ILE A 401 -9.04 6.88 -55.42
N ASP A 402 -8.00 7.67 -55.69
CA ASP A 402 -8.04 8.71 -56.73
C ASP A 402 -8.49 8.12 -58.08
N ASN A 403 -9.51 8.71 -58.70
CA ASN A 403 -10.19 8.26 -59.93
C ASN A 403 -11.04 6.97 -59.82
N ASP A 404 -11.37 6.54 -58.60
CA ASP A 404 -12.34 5.48 -58.31
C ASP A 404 -13.49 6.08 -57.47
N GLU A 405 -14.74 5.90 -57.89
CA GLU A 405 -15.89 6.42 -57.15
C GLU A 405 -16.30 5.51 -56.00
N GLU A 406 -15.87 4.24 -56.03
CA GLU A 406 -16.23 3.20 -55.07
C GLU A 406 -15.65 3.53 -53.68
N ASN A 407 -16.49 3.44 -52.65
CA ASN A 407 -16.05 3.47 -51.26
C ASN A 407 -15.58 2.07 -50.85
N LEU A 408 -14.33 1.93 -50.42
CA LEU A 408 -13.79 0.63 -50.01
C LEU A 408 -14.16 0.23 -48.58
N LEU A 409 -14.76 1.14 -47.80
CA LEU A 409 -15.26 0.84 -46.47
C LEU A 409 -16.60 0.12 -46.55
N GLN A 410 -16.76 -0.92 -45.74
CA GLN A 410 -18.06 -1.52 -45.47
C GLN A 410 -18.71 -0.85 -44.28
N ASN A 411 -20.05 -0.77 -44.28
CA ASN A 411 -20.84 -0.13 -43.23
C ASN A 411 -20.33 1.30 -42.94
N ASP A 412 -20.16 2.07 -44.02
CA ASP A 412 -19.61 3.43 -44.04
C ASP A 412 -20.48 4.46 -43.32
N GLY A 413 -21.80 4.32 -43.41
CA GLY A 413 -22.77 5.11 -42.63
C GLY A 413 -23.19 4.46 -41.30
N PHE A 414 -22.52 3.39 -40.85
CA PHE A 414 -22.83 2.67 -39.60
C PHE A 414 -24.25 2.08 -39.46
N GLU A 415 -25.06 2.05 -40.51
CA GLU A 415 -26.46 1.63 -40.49
C GLU A 415 -26.71 0.13 -40.28
N MET A 416 -25.75 -0.72 -40.66
CA MET A 416 -25.95 -2.17 -40.79
C MET A 416 -25.88 -2.93 -39.47
N SER A 417 -25.44 -2.29 -38.39
CA SER A 417 -25.25 -2.92 -37.09
C SER A 417 -26.54 -2.96 -36.25
N LYS A 418 -26.70 -3.98 -35.40
CA LYS A 418 -27.74 -3.94 -34.34
C LYS A 418 -27.33 -2.89 -33.31
N ASP A 419 -28.31 -2.19 -32.73
CA ASP A 419 -28.08 -1.19 -31.68
C ASP A 419 -27.14 -1.77 -30.61
N SER A 420 -26.18 -0.96 -30.14
CA SER A 420 -25.21 -1.32 -29.09
C SER A 420 -24.11 -2.32 -29.44
N LEU A 421 -24.00 -2.78 -30.70
CA LEU A 421 -22.94 -3.69 -31.14
C LEU A 421 -22.20 -3.14 -32.35
N LEU A 422 -20.88 -2.92 -32.22
CA LEU A 422 -20.00 -2.57 -33.32
C LEU A 422 -19.63 -3.85 -34.09
N VAL A 423 -20.60 -4.33 -34.87
CA VAL A 423 -20.51 -5.57 -35.66
C VAL A 423 -20.69 -5.15 -37.12
N TYR A 424 -19.89 -5.71 -38.02
CA TYR A 424 -19.70 -5.35 -39.45
C TYR A 424 -18.47 -4.45 -39.72
N SER A 425 -17.34 -5.14 -39.87
CA SER A 425 -16.04 -4.70 -40.41
C SER A 425 -15.26 -3.62 -39.66
N TRP A 426 -15.93 -2.75 -38.91
CA TRP A 426 -15.29 -1.88 -37.93
C TRP A 426 -15.08 -2.61 -36.60
N ARG A 427 -13.94 -2.38 -35.95
CA ARG A 427 -13.57 -3.01 -34.68
C ARG A 427 -12.89 -2.00 -33.76
N PRO A 428 -13.36 -1.82 -32.51
CA PRO A 428 -12.57 -1.16 -31.49
C PRO A 428 -11.35 -2.04 -31.14
N LEU A 429 -10.20 -1.43 -30.89
CA LEU A 429 -9.04 -2.17 -30.42
C LEU A 429 -9.20 -2.54 -28.94
N GLU A 430 -8.73 -3.73 -28.56
CA GLU A 430 -8.80 -4.20 -27.17
C GLU A 430 -8.09 -3.25 -26.21
N ILE A 431 -6.92 -2.73 -26.60
CA ILE A 431 -6.15 -1.77 -25.79
C ILE A 431 -6.92 -0.46 -25.52
N SER A 432 -7.81 -0.06 -26.44
CA SER A 432 -8.68 1.10 -26.28
C SER A 432 -9.75 0.82 -25.21
N THR A 433 -10.39 -0.34 -25.28
CA THR A 433 -11.39 -0.75 -24.27
C THR A 433 -10.75 -0.91 -22.88
N GLN A 434 -9.54 -1.48 -22.80
CA GLN A 434 -8.77 -1.58 -21.55
C GLN A 434 -8.33 -0.22 -21.01
N SER A 435 -8.25 0.80 -21.88
CA SER A 435 -7.96 2.19 -21.49
C SER A 435 -9.23 3.01 -21.22
N GLY A 436 -10.40 2.37 -21.16
CA GLY A 436 -11.69 2.97 -20.83
C GLY A 436 -12.31 3.78 -21.97
N TYR A 437 -12.05 3.41 -23.23
CA TYR A 437 -12.82 3.93 -24.37
C TYR A 437 -13.93 2.96 -24.76
N LEU A 438 -15.09 3.51 -25.07
CA LEU A 438 -16.27 2.78 -25.49
C LEU A 438 -16.64 3.21 -26.92
N ALA A 439 -17.00 2.23 -27.74
CA ALA A 439 -17.38 2.46 -29.12
C ALA A 439 -18.55 1.56 -29.50
N PHE A 440 -19.66 2.15 -29.94
CA PHE A 440 -20.84 1.42 -30.42
C PHE A 440 -21.63 2.25 -31.43
N VAL A 441 -22.58 1.61 -32.10
CA VAL A 441 -23.51 2.32 -33.00
C VAL A 441 -24.75 2.74 -32.23
N THR A 442 -25.13 4.02 -32.40
CA THR A 442 -26.25 4.67 -31.71
C THR A 442 -27.25 5.26 -32.68
N LYS A 443 -28.50 5.40 -32.24
CA LYS A 443 -29.57 6.15 -32.92
C LYS A 443 -29.79 7.55 -32.34
N SER A 444 -29.03 7.93 -31.32
CA SER A 444 -29.23 9.20 -30.62
C SER A 444 -28.98 10.41 -31.51
N ILE A 445 -27.91 10.35 -32.31
CA ILE A 445 -27.44 11.42 -33.18
C ILE A 445 -26.89 10.79 -34.45
N ALA A 446 -27.24 11.32 -35.63
CA ALA A 446 -26.75 10.88 -36.93
C ALA A 446 -26.56 12.08 -37.87
N LYS A 447 -25.66 11.95 -38.84
CA LYS A 447 -25.44 12.96 -39.88
C LYS A 447 -26.31 12.67 -41.10
N SER A 448 -26.39 11.41 -41.47
CA SER A 448 -27.19 10.86 -42.56
C SER A 448 -27.80 9.54 -42.07
N GLY A 449 -28.91 9.10 -42.65
CA GLY A 449 -29.57 7.88 -42.18
C GLY A 449 -30.13 8.02 -40.74
N ALA A 450 -30.09 6.93 -39.98
CA ALA A 450 -30.69 6.80 -38.65
C ALA A 450 -29.67 6.52 -37.54
N LYS A 451 -28.42 6.20 -37.88
CA LYS A 451 -27.40 5.76 -36.92
C LYS A 451 -26.06 6.44 -37.16
N SER A 452 -25.21 6.43 -36.14
CA SER A 452 -23.80 6.84 -36.25
C SER A 452 -22.92 6.04 -35.30
N LEU A 453 -21.61 6.09 -35.50
CA LEU A 453 -20.63 5.59 -34.55
C LEU A 453 -20.48 6.57 -33.38
N HIS A 454 -20.72 6.11 -32.17
CA HIS A 454 -20.41 6.81 -30.92
C HIS A 454 -19.10 6.27 -30.37
N LEU A 455 -18.08 7.12 -30.24
CA LEU A 455 -16.78 6.82 -29.64
C LEU A 455 -16.50 7.86 -28.54
N TYR A 456 -16.40 7.40 -27.31
CA TYR A 456 -16.20 8.28 -26.16
C TYR A 456 -15.31 7.66 -25.10
N SER A 457 -14.78 8.51 -24.23
CA SER A 457 -14.04 8.10 -23.04
C SER A 457 -15.00 7.91 -21.86
N ASP A 458 -14.86 6.78 -21.15
CA ASP A 458 -15.72 6.43 -20.01
C ASP A 458 -15.67 7.53 -18.94
N PRO A 459 -16.81 8.20 -18.66
CA PRO A 459 -16.89 9.24 -17.65
C PRO A 459 -16.56 8.73 -16.24
N GLU A 460 -16.79 7.45 -15.93
CA GLU A 460 -16.53 6.91 -14.59
C GLU A 460 -15.04 6.79 -14.26
N THR A 461 -14.20 6.62 -15.29
CA THR A 461 -12.74 6.49 -15.13
C THR A 461 -11.99 7.78 -15.45
N ARG A 462 -12.72 8.88 -15.68
CA ARG A 462 -12.12 10.17 -16.02
C ARG A 462 -11.46 10.77 -14.80
N ILE A 463 -10.19 11.16 -14.95
CA ILE A 463 -9.46 11.89 -13.92
C ILE A 463 -9.71 13.39 -14.13
N ALA A 464 -10.33 14.03 -13.15
CA ALA A 464 -10.47 15.48 -13.13
C ALA A 464 -9.10 16.14 -13.01
N THR A 465 -8.88 17.19 -13.79
CA THR A 465 -7.63 17.96 -13.80
C THR A 465 -7.90 19.42 -13.44
N PRO A 466 -6.99 20.09 -12.70
CA PRO A 466 -7.08 21.52 -12.51
C PRO A 466 -6.91 22.27 -13.84
N ASP A 467 -7.60 23.40 -13.98
CA ASP A 467 -7.47 24.27 -15.16
C ASP A 467 -6.15 25.06 -15.16
N ILE A 468 -5.70 25.48 -16.34
CA ILE A 468 -4.58 26.42 -16.47
C ILE A 468 -4.95 27.71 -15.73
N GLY A 469 -4.05 28.18 -14.86
CA GLY A 469 -4.28 29.35 -14.02
C GLY A 469 -5.12 29.07 -12.77
N ASN A 470 -5.45 27.81 -12.47
CA ASN A 470 -6.16 27.46 -11.25
C ASN A 470 -5.31 27.81 -10.00
N ILE A 471 -5.88 28.70 -9.17
CA ILE A 471 -5.27 29.17 -7.92
C ILE A 471 -6.08 28.64 -6.74
N TYR A 472 -5.40 27.94 -5.84
CA TYR A 472 -5.92 27.60 -4.53
C TYR A 472 -5.77 28.78 -3.58
N THR A 473 -6.88 29.26 -3.00
CA THR A 473 -6.87 30.40 -2.06
C THR A 473 -7.16 29.90 -0.65
N ILE A 474 -6.25 30.24 0.28
CA ILE A 474 -6.38 29.93 1.70
C ILE A 474 -6.60 31.25 2.44
N LYS A 475 -7.67 31.32 3.22
CA LYS A 475 -7.94 32.44 4.12
C LYS A 475 -7.35 32.13 5.50
N LEU A 476 -6.44 32.99 5.94
CA LEU A 476 -5.82 32.92 7.26
C LEU A 476 -6.76 33.46 8.34
N HIS A 477 -6.52 33.15 9.61
CA HIS A 477 -7.34 33.60 10.73
C HIS A 477 -7.36 35.14 10.90
N ASN A 478 -6.34 35.82 10.40
CA ASN A 478 -6.24 37.29 10.40
C ASN A 478 -6.81 37.93 9.11
N ASP A 479 -7.68 37.21 8.39
CA ASP A 479 -8.33 37.60 7.12
C ASP A 479 -7.39 37.79 5.91
N SER A 480 -6.09 37.56 6.06
CA SER A 480 -5.15 37.59 4.92
C SER A 480 -5.39 36.40 3.97
N LEU A 481 -5.14 36.61 2.67
CA LEU A 481 -5.31 35.58 1.65
C LEU A 481 -3.96 35.10 1.12
N ILE A 482 -3.74 33.80 1.14
CA ILE A 482 -2.60 33.12 0.50
C ILE A 482 -3.10 32.47 -0.79
N ARG A 483 -2.38 32.69 -1.89
CA ARG A 483 -2.73 32.18 -3.23
C ARG A 483 -1.62 31.25 -3.71
N LEU A 484 -1.98 30.02 -4.04
CA LEU A 484 -1.05 28.97 -4.48
C LEU A 484 -1.50 28.43 -5.85
N PRO A 485 -0.68 28.51 -6.90
CA PRO A 485 -1.02 27.89 -8.17
C PRO A 485 -0.97 26.36 -8.06
N LEU A 486 -2.01 25.69 -8.52
CA LEU A 486 -2.03 24.22 -8.64
C LEU A 486 -1.46 23.73 -9.98
N VAL A 487 -1.25 24.68 -10.91
CA VAL A 487 -0.76 24.43 -12.26
C VAL A 487 0.29 25.49 -12.59
N LEU A 488 1.44 25.07 -13.11
CA LEU A 488 2.51 25.97 -13.56
C LEU A 488 3.01 25.57 -14.96
N PRO A 489 3.48 26.54 -15.77
CA PRO A 489 4.22 26.25 -16.99
C PRO A 489 5.40 25.30 -16.74
N ASN A 490 5.57 24.28 -17.58
CA ASN A 490 6.63 23.28 -17.42
C ASN A 490 8.03 23.92 -17.46
N SER A 491 8.26 24.86 -18.37
CA SER A 491 9.51 25.62 -18.46
C SER A 491 9.81 26.44 -17.20
N MET A 492 8.78 26.96 -16.53
CA MET A 492 8.91 27.68 -15.27
C MET A 492 9.27 26.72 -14.13
N VAL A 493 8.62 25.56 -14.05
CA VAL A 493 8.95 24.53 -13.06
C VAL A 493 10.39 24.05 -13.23
N GLU A 494 10.84 23.77 -14.46
CA GLU A 494 12.23 23.37 -14.75
C GLU A 494 13.27 24.42 -14.32
N ARG A 495 12.94 25.72 -14.46
CA ARG A 495 13.80 26.81 -14.03
C ARG A 495 13.83 26.92 -12.50
N LEU A 496 12.67 27.05 -11.87
CA LEU A 496 12.55 27.33 -10.43
C LEU A 496 12.93 26.13 -9.57
N SER A 497 12.76 24.88 -10.04
CA SER A 497 13.17 23.69 -9.28
C SER A 497 14.69 23.64 -9.04
N LYS A 498 15.49 24.39 -9.79
CA LYS A 498 16.95 24.52 -9.56
C LYS A 498 17.29 25.49 -8.43
N GLU A 499 16.34 26.33 -8.04
CA GLU A 499 16.48 27.34 -6.99
C GLU A 499 15.77 26.91 -5.69
N THR A 500 15.27 25.67 -5.63
CA THR A 500 14.61 25.14 -4.44
C THR A 500 15.56 25.20 -3.25
N PRO A 501 15.18 25.84 -2.13
CA PRO A 501 16.05 25.96 -0.97
C PRO A 501 16.50 24.61 -0.44
N THR A 502 17.78 24.47 -0.11
CA THR A 502 18.28 23.28 0.58
C THR A 502 17.85 23.31 2.03
N ILE A 503 17.46 22.15 2.57
CA ILE A 503 17.15 22.02 3.99
C ILE A 503 18.13 21.09 4.68
N GLU A 504 18.61 21.50 5.85
CA GLU A 504 19.46 20.68 6.69
C GLU A 504 18.66 19.54 7.31
N ASP A 505 19.34 18.40 7.51
CA ASP A 505 18.80 17.29 8.29
C ASP A 505 18.42 17.77 9.70
N CYS A 506 17.28 17.29 10.17
CA CYS A 506 16.75 17.57 11.49
C CYS A 506 16.50 16.27 12.26
N HIS A 507 16.27 16.40 13.56
CA HIS A 507 15.96 15.29 14.43
C HIS A 507 14.65 15.54 15.16
N PHE A 508 13.82 14.50 15.24
CA PHE A 508 12.58 14.51 16.01
C PHE A 508 12.83 13.91 17.38
N SER A 509 12.36 14.57 18.43
CA SER A 509 12.35 14.05 19.79
C SER A 509 10.92 13.99 20.32
N LEU A 510 10.48 12.82 20.80
CA LEU A 510 9.14 12.67 21.34
C LEU A 510 8.93 13.42 22.67
N ASN A 511 10.02 13.91 23.29
CA ASN A 511 9.96 14.76 24.47
C ASN A 511 9.82 16.25 24.13
N ASP A 512 10.07 16.65 22.89
CA ASP A 512 10.07 18.05 22.45
C ASP A 512 8.71 18.48 21.86
N LYS A 513 8.22 19.67 22.25
CA LYS A 513 6.94 20.19 21.80
C LYS A 513 6.93 20.53 20.30
N MET A 514 8.05 21.01 19.74
CA MET A 514 8.12 21.36 18.32
C MET A 514 7.96 20.10 17.45
N SER A 515 8.66 19.03 17.83
CA SER A 515 8.55 17.70 17.22
C SER A 515 7.13 17.15 17.31
N GLN A 516 6.51 17.21 18.49
CA GLN A 516 5.12 16.76 18.70
C GLN A 516 4.13 17.51 17.80
N VAL A 517 4.24 18.85 17.72
CA VAL A 517 3.40 19.68 16.84
C VAL A 517 3.62 19.33 15.37
N SER A 518 4.87 19.19 14.92
CA SER A 518 5.21 18.86 13.53
C SER A 518 4.68 17.48 13.11
N ILE A 519 4.74 16.48 14.00
CA ILE A 519 4.17 15.15 13.79
C ILE A 519 2.64 15.22 13.68
N LEU A 520 1.96 15.95 14.58
CA LEU A 520 0.50 16.15 14.51
C LEU A 520 0.08 16.81 13.20
N ILE A 521 0.77 17.89 12.79
CA ILE A 521 0.49 18.59 11.54
C ILE A 521 0.70 17.68 10.33
N SER A 522 1.75 16.85 10.35
CA SER A 522 2.03 15.91 9.26
C SER A 522 0.95 14.83 9.13
N PHE A 523 0.52 14.25 10.25
CA PHE A 523 -0.60 13.30 10.27
C PHE A 523 -1.92 13.94 9.84
N TRP A 524 -2.24 15.12 10.36
CA TRP A 524 -3.47 15.83 10.01
C TRP A 524 -3.52 16.19 8.51
N ASN A 525 -2.41 16.65 7.93
CA ASN A 525 -2.35 16.95 6.49
C ASN A 525 -2.51 15.70 5.64
N PHE A 526 -1.96 14.56 6.07
CA PHE A 526 -2.20 13.29 5.40
C PHE A 526 -3.71 12.98 5.35
N VAL A 527 -4.38 13.03 6.51
CA VAL A 527 -5.83 12.74 6.61
C VAL A 527 -6.66 13.74 5.80
N LYS A 528 -6.38 15.04 5.93
CA LYS A 528 -7.10 16.11 5.22
C LYS A 528 -7.09 15.92 3.70
N HIS A 529 -6.00 15.41 3.13
CA HIS A 529 -5.84 15.31 1.68
C HIS A 529 -6.11 13.93 1.10
N PHE A 530 -5.89 12.84 1.87
CA PHE A 530 -5.82 11.48 1.32
C PHE A 530 -6.71 10.45 2.01
N ASP A 531 -7.45 10.82 3.07
CA ASP A 531 -8.48 9.93 3.60
C ASP A 531 -9.58 9.71 2.56
N ILE A 532 -10.04 8.48 2.38
CA ILE A 532 -11.09 8.13 1.42
C ILE A 532 -12.50 8.39 1.97
N TYR A 533 -12.62 8.56 3.29
CA TYR A 533 -13.88 8.89 3.94
C TYR A 533 -13.98 10.41 4.07
N LEU A 534 -14.78 11.04 3.19
CA LEU A 534 -15.00 12.48 3.15
C LEU A 534 -15.32 13.03 4.55
N LYS A 535 -14.43 13.89 5.06
CA LYS A 535 -14.63 14.58 6.34
C LYS A 535 -15.02 16.03 6.12
N ASN A 536 -15.83 16.55 7.03
CA ASN A 536 -16.14 17.96 7.08
C ASN A 536 -14.87 18.74 7.47
N GLU A 537 -14.47 19.70 6.65
CA GLU A 537 -13.28 20.54 6.88
C GLU A 537 -13.29 21.19 8.28
N ALA A 538 -14.46 21.67 8.74
CA ALA A 538 -14.59 22.29 10.05
C ALA A 538 -14.31 21.30 11.20
N GLU A 539 -14.65 20.02 11.03
CA GLU A 539 -14.38 18.98 12.02
C GLU A 539 -12.89 18.62 12.06
N LEU A 540 -12.24 18.51 10.89
CA LEU A 540 -10.80 18.28 10.80
C LEU A 540 -10.00 19.41 11.48
N GLU A 541 -10.34 20.66 11.20
CA GLU A 541 -9.67 21.80 11.84
C GLU A 541 -9.91 21.83 13.35
N LYS A 542 -11.14 21.55 13.79
CA LYS A 542 -11.47 21.45 15.21
C LYS A 542 -10.62 20.39 15.91
N TRP A 543 -10.49 19.20 15.30
CA TRP A 543 -9.67 18.13 15.85
C TRP A 543 -8.19 18.54 15.97
N LEU A 544 -7.59 19.15 14.95
CA LEU A 544 -6.20 19.63 15.05
C LEU A 544 -6.06 20.68 16.16
N LYS A 545 -6.98 21.64 16.25
CA LYS A 545 -6.99 22.67 17.29
C LYS A 545 -7.05 22.06 18.69
N GLU A 546 -7.97 21.12 18.92
CA GLU A 546 -8.12 20.43 20.21
C GLU A 546 -6.89 19.59 20.56
N SER A 547 -6.26 18.97 19.58
CA SER A 547 -5.03 18.19 19.77
C SER A 547 -3.85 19.08 20.16
N LEU A 548 -3.69 20.23 19.50
CA LEU A 548 -2.67 21.22 19.84
C LEU A 548 -2.89 21.81 21.24
N LEU A 549 -4.14 22.04 21.66
CA LEU A 549 -4.46 22.47 23.03
C LEU A 549 -4.05 21.41 24.07
N LYS A 550 -4.33 20.12 23.79
CA LYS A 550 -3.97 19.01 24.67
C LYS A 550 -2.46 18.81 24.80
N LEU A 551 -1.66 19.20 23.80
CA LEU A 551 -0.19 19.09 23.88
C LEU A 551 0.39 19.80 25.10
N ASN A 552 -0.20 20.92 25.56
CA ASN A 552 0.28 21.63 26.75
C ASN A 552 0.19 20.80 28.05
N GLN A 553 -0.63 19.75 28.06
CA GLN A 553 -0.84 18.88 29.23
C GLN A 553 -0.06 17.57 29.13
N ILE A 554 0.60 17.31 27.99
CA ILE A 554 1.36 16.08 27.77
C ILE A 554 2.76 16.21 28.35
N GLU A 555 3.11 15.30 29.25
CA GLU A 555 4.40 15.26 29.94
C GLU A 555 5.29 14.12 29.45
N THR A 556 4.70 13.05 28.89
CA THR A 556 5.46 11.86 28.47
C THR A 556 5.32 11.54 26.97
N PRO A 557 6.33 10.90 26.35
CA PRO A 557 6.23 10.37 24.99
C PRO A 557 5.04 9.41 24.78
N TYR A 558 4.71 8.61 25.79
CA TYR A 558 3.60 7.66 25.72
C TYR A 558 2.22 8.37 25.72
N GLU A 559 2.07 9.46 26.48
CA GLU A 559 0.88 10.31 26.39
C GLU A 559 0.73 10.97 25.02
N PHE A 560 1.84 11.41 24.42
CA PHE A 560 1.83 11.90 23.04
C PHE A 560 1.41 10.82 22.04
N TYR A 561 1.97 9.61 22.16
CA TYR A 561 1.58 8.45 21.35
C TYR A 561 0.09 8.14 21.49
N THR A 562 -0.44 8.20 22.71
CA THR A 562 -1.86 7.95 22.99
C THR A 562 -2.73 9.03 22.37
N LEU A 563 -2.35 10.31 22.50
CA LEU A 563 -3.05 11.41 21.82
C LEU A 563 -3.05 11.19 20.32
N LEU A 564 -1.89 10.99 19.70
CA LEU A 564 -1.76 10.78 18.26
C LEU A 564 -2.56 9.56 17.77
N SER A 565 -2.54 8.45 18.51
CA SER A 565 -3.29 7.23 18.19
C SER A 565 -4.80 7.44 18.30
N SER A 566 -5.28 8.21 19.29
CA SER A 566 -6.70 8.52 19.44
C SER A 566 -7.31 9.26 18.27
N LEU A 567 -6.46 9.91 17.48
CA LEU A 567 -6.91 10.61 16.31
C LEU A 567 -7.37 9.68 15.18
N THR A 568 -6.91 8.42 15.20
CA THR A 568 -7.39 7.38 14.27
C THR A 568 -8.87 7.09 14.44
N ASN A 569 -9.48 7.42 15.59
CA ASN A 569 -10.92 7.25 15.83
C ASN A 569 -11.78 8.14 14.93
N HIS A 570 -11.20 9.21 14.39
CA HIS A 570 -11.88 10.05 13.43
C HIS A 570 -11.90 9.43 12.02
N ILE A 571 -11.12 8.37 11.77
CA ILE A 571 -11.00 7.68 10.49
C ILE A 571 -11.92 6.46 10.53
N GLU A 572 -12.85 6.35 9.58
CA GLU A 572 -13.86 5.27 9.52
C GLU A 572 -13.29 3.97 8.90
N ASP A 573 -12.17 3.49 9.45
CA ASP A 573 -11.39 2.38 8.88
C ASP A 573 -10.87 1.42 9.95
N ASN A 574 -11.25 0.13 9.88
CA ASN A 574 -10.73 -0.85 10.83
C ASN A 574 -9.26 -1.23 10.59
N PHE A 575 -8.58 -0.77 9.55
CA PHE A 575 -7.12 -0.88 9.46
C PHE A 575 -6.39 0.26 10.12
N SER A 576 -7.05 1.40 10.32
CA SER A 576 -6.47 2.62 10.87
C SER A 576 -5.83 2.38 12.25
N ARG A 577 -4.51 2.57 12.33
CA ARG A 577 -3.72 2.52 13.57
C ARG A 577 -2.37 3.22 13.40
N ILE A 578 -1.82 3.73 14.50
CA ILE A 578 -0.48 4.30 14.55
C ILE A 578 0.39 3.41 15.44
N LEU A 579 1.57 3.05 14.93
CA LEU A 579 2.55 2.25 15.66
C LEU A 579 3.86 3.02 15.79
N HIS A 580 4.57 2.75 16.89
CA HIS A 580 5.94 3.18 17.14
C HIS A 580 6.64 2.06 17.89
N LYS A 581 7.85 1.68 17.46
CA LYS A 581 8.57 0.53 18.01
C LYS A 581 8.75 0.61 19.55
N ASP A 582 9.01 1.81 20.08
CA ASP A 582 9.25 2.02 21.51
C ASP A 582 8.00 1.83 22.38
N PHE A 583 6.80 1.81 21.77
CA PHE A 583 5.52 1.62 22.45
C PHE A 583 4.86 0.28 22.10
N THR A 584 5.58 -0.61 21.42
CA THR A 584 5.15 -1.98 21.18
C THR A 584 5.79 -2.92 22.20
N SER A 585 5.04 -3.94 22.62
CA SER A 585 5.56 -4.97 23.52
C SER A 585 5.70 -6.28 22.75
N GLU A 586 6.85 -6.92 22.90
CA GLU A 586 7.09 -8.25 22.34
C GLU A 586 6.41 -9.35 23.19
N LYS A 587 6.05 -9.02 24.44
CA LYS A 587 5.36 -9.92 25.36
C LYS A 587 3.86 -9.59 25.46
N SER A 588 3.08 -10.63 25.70
CA SER A 588 1.63 -10.64 25.81
C SER A 588 1.21 -11.27 27.13
N PHE A 589 0.02 -10.89 27.61
CA PHE A 589 -0.57 -11.59 28.75
C PHE A 589 -0.94 -13.04 28.38
N PRO A 590 -0.70 -14.01 29.28
CA PRO A 590 -0.77 -15.46 28.99
C PRO A 590 -2.20 -16.01 29.02
N PHE A 591 -3.14 -15.29 28.42
CA PHE A 591 -4.53 -15.71 28.28
C PHE A 591 -5.11 -15.28 26.93
N LEU A 592 -6.14 -16.00 26.49
CA LEU A 592 -7.06 -15.57 25.44
C LEU A 592 -8.42 -15.29 26.07
N TRP A 593 -9.14 -14.37 25.44
CA TRP A 593 -10.47 -13.98 25.86
C TRP A 593 -11.33 -13.58 24.67
N LYS A 594 -12.64 -13.61 24.88
CA LYS A 594 -13.61 -13.29 23.85
C LYS A 594 -14.82 -12.58 24.43
N GLU A 595 -15.37 -11.65 23.64
CA GLU A 595 -16.66 -11.04 23.93
C GLU A 595 -17.80 -11.86 23.31
N ILE A 596 -18.82 -12.17 24.12
CA ILE A 596 -20.07 -12.80 23.72
C ILE A 596 -21.23 -12.12 24.46
N ASP A 597 -22.21 -11.59 23.70
CA ASP A 597 -23.41 -10.91 24.22
C ASP A 597 -23.11 -9.83 25.30
N GLY A 598 -22.02 -9.07 25.12
CA GLY A 598 -21.59 -7.97 25.99
C GLY A 598 -20.76 -8.38 27.21
N LYS A 599 -20.40 -9.67 27.32
CA LYS A 599 -19.59 -10.21 28.41
C LYS A 599 -18.26 -10.74 27.90
N ILE A 600 -17.21 -10.66 28.71
CA ILE A 600 -15.87 -11.12 28.36
C ILE A 600 -15.58 -12.42 29.10
N PHE A 601 -15.16 -13.46 28.39
CA PHE A 601 -14.82 -14.77 28.95
C PHE A 601 -13.40 -15.17 28.60
N LEU A 602 -12.71 -15.83 29.53
CA LEU A 602 -11.44 -16.48 29.26
C LEU A 602 -11.65 -17.72 28.37
N THR A 603 -10.91 -17.83 27.28
CA THR A 603 -11.03 -18.92 26.30
C THR A 603 -9.80 -19.82 26.22
N ASP A 604 -8.64 -19.34 26.66
CA ASP A 604 -7.43 -20.15 26.78
C ASP A 604 -6.47 -19.52 27.81
N LEU A 605 -5.57 -20.33 28.38
CA LEU A 605 -4.64 -19.95 29.45
C LEU A 605 -3.29 -20.66 29.26
N ALA A 606 -2.19 -19.90 29.32
CA ALA A 606 -0.82 -20.41 29.27
C ALA A 606 -0.10 -20.23 30.62
N LEU A 607 -0.77 -20.60 31.72
CA LEU A 607 -0.23 -20.52 33.08
C LEU A 607 -0.49 -21.81 33.85
N GLN A 608 0.52 -22.31 34.56
CA GLN A 608 0.42 -23.54 35.35
C GLN A 608 -0.09 -23.32 36.78
N ASN A 609 0.13 -22.13 37.36
CA ASN A 609 -0.18 -21.80 38.76
C ASN A 609 -1.19 -20.65 38.84
N THR A 610 -2.42 -20.86 38.36
CA THR A 610 -3.48 -19.85 38.41
C THR A 610 -4.79 -20.41 38.95
N LYS A 611 -5.58 -19.58 39.65
CA LYS A 611 -6.96 -19.91 40.05
C LYS A 611 -7.97 -19.73 38.90
N ALA A 612 -7.55 -19.03 37.85
CA ALA A 612 -8.35 -18.77 36.66
C ALA A 612 -8.59 -20.05 35.86
N GLU A 613 -9.80 -20.18 35.32
CA GLU A 613 -10.18 -21.27 34.44
C GLU A 613 -10.78 -20.74 33.14
N ILE A 614 -10.69 -21.56 32.09
CA ILE A 614 -11.44 -21.33 30.86
C ILE A 614 -12.93 -21.28 31.20
N GLY A 615 -13.62 -20.25 30.69
CA GLY A 615 -15.04 -19.98 30.94
C GLY A 615 -15.33 -19.01 32.08
N ASP A 616 -14.32 -18.56 32.84
CA ASP A 616 -14.51 -17.51 33.83
C ASP A 616 -14.85 -16.16 33.14
N GLU A 617 -15.83 -15.44 33.68
CA GLU A 617 -16.26 -14.12 33.21
C GLU A 617 -15.35 -13.03 33.80
N VAL A 618 -14.75 -12.19 32.95
CA VAL A 618 -13.97 -11.02 33.38
C VAL A 618 -14.92 -9.86 33.66
N ILE A 619 -15.07 -9.48 34.93
CA ILE A 619 -16.00 -8.41 35.33
C ILE A 619 -15.29 -7.08 35.64
N LYS A 620 -14.00 -7.11 36.00
CA LYS A 620 -13.14 -5.92 36.16
C LYS A 620 -11.75 -6.15 35.60
N ILE A 621 -11.13 -5.04 35.17
CA ILE A 621 -9.72 -4.96 34.82
C ILE A 621 -9.10 -3.91 35.73
N ASN A 622 -8.09 -4.30 36.49
CA ASN A 622 -7.57 -3.57 37.64
C ASN A 622 -8.74 -3.19 38.56
N SER A 623 -8.83 -1.92 38.96
CA SER A 623 -9.91 -1.45 39.83
C SER A 623 -11.19 -1.05 39.08
N TYR A 624 -11.23 -1.15 37.74
CA TYR A 624 -12.30 -0.61 36.91
C TYR A 624 -13.24 -1.69 36.36
N PRO A 625 -14.56 -1.42 36.27
CA PRO A 625 -15.47 -2.29 35.53
C PRO A 625 -14.97 -2.56 34.11
N VAL A 626 -15.07 -3.82 33.66
CA VAL A 626 -14.46 -4.28 32.39
C VAL A 626 -14.86 -3.40 31.20
N ASN A 627 -16.14 -3.04 31.09
CA ASN A 627 -16.64 -2.20 29.99
C ASN A 627 -16.11 -0.77 30.05
N PHE A 628 -15.95 -0.20 31.25
CA PHE A 628 -15.36 1.14 31.40
C PHE A 628 -13.89 1.14 30.96
N PHE A 629 -13.13 0.11 31.34
CA PHE A 629 -11.73 -0.02 30.94
C PHE A 629 -11.59 -0.21 29.42
N ILE A 630 -12.41 -1.08 28.83
CA ILE A 630 -12.48 -1.28 27.38
C ILE A 630 -12.84 0.02 26.66
N ASP A 631 -13.82 0.76 27.14
CA ASP A 631 -14.25 2.03 26.52
C ASP A 631 -13.13 3.09 26.57
N SER A 632 -12.38 3.14 27.68
CA SER A 632 -11.22 4.02 27.82
C SER A 632 -10.15 3.71 26.78
N ILE A 633 -9.79 2.44 26.59
CA ILE A 633 -8.77 2.05 25.59
C ILE A 633 -9.30 2.20 24.16
N ALA A 634 -10.57 1.83 23.92
CA ALA A 634 -11.21 1.97 22.61
C ALA A 634 -11.26 3.43 22.13
N SER A 635 -11.30 4.40 23.05
CA SER A 635 -11.20 5.83 22.70
C SER A 635 -9.88 6.21 21.98
N CYS A 636 -8.90 5.30 21.96
CA CYS A 636 -7.61 5.47 21.31
C CYS A 636 -7.43 4.58 20.06
N LEU A 637 -8.45 3.83 19.65
CA LEU A 637 -8.39 2.86 18.55
C LEU A 637 -9.52 3.09 17.54
N SER A 638 -9.21 3.08 16.25
CA SER A 638 -10.24 3.12 15.20
C SER A 638 -11.05 1.83 15.10
N TYR A 639 -12.37 1.95 14.98
CA TYR A 639 -13.29 0.83 14.72
C TYR A 639 -14.55 1.32 14.02
N THR A 640 -15.16 0.50 13.18
CA THR A 640 -16.42 0.82 12.47
C THR A 640 -17.64 0.05 13.01
N SER A 641 -17.43 -0.90 13.93
CA SER A 641 -18.52 -1.70 14.52
C SER A 641 -18.26 -2.05 15.99
N LYS A 642 -19.34 -2.37 16.72
CA LYS A 642 -19.25 -2.81 18.13
C LYS A 642 -18.42 -4.09 18.27
N SER A 643 -18.57 -5.03 17.34
CA SER A 643 -17.80 -6.29 17.35
C SER A 643 -16.29 -6.04 17.19
N TRP A 644 -15.93 -5.10 16.31
CA TRP A 644 -14.55 -4.69 16.07
C TRP A 644 -13.94 -3.94 17.24
N LYS A 645 -14.73 -3.06 17.88
CA LYS A 645 -14.33 -2.38 19.11
C LYS A 645 -13.83 -3.39 20.15
N PHE A 646 -14.62 -4.42 20.45
CA PHE A 646 -14.19 -5.45 21.40
C PHE A 646 -12.96 -6.21 20.90
N LEU A 647 -12.98 -6.70 19.65
CA LEU A 647 -11.88 -7.50 19.12
C LEU A 647 -10.54 -6.76 19.16
N LYS A 648 -10.49 -5.53 18.66
CA LYS A 648 -9.28 -4.70 18.66
C LYS A 648 -8.84 -4.32 20.06
N THR A 649 -9.77 -3.87 20.90
CA THR A 649 -9.42 -3.40 22.24
C THR A 649 -8.92 -4.56 23.11
N LEU A 650 -9.55 -5.72 23.05
CA LEU A 650 -9.10 -6.92 23.77
C LEU A 650 -7.72 -7.38 23.30
N ALA A 651 -7.43 -7.32 22.00
CA ALA A 651 -6.11 -7.61 21.47
C ALA A 651 -5.08 -6.56 21.89
N TYR A 652 -5.44 -5.27 21.87
CA TYR A 652 -4.58 -4.19 22.33
C TYR A 652 -4.24 -4.35 23.80
N ILE A 653 -5.23 -4.64 24.65
CA ILE A 653 -5.01 -4.83 26.08
C ILE A 653 -4.05 -6.00 26.34
N ARG A 654 -4.25 -7.12 25.65
CA ARG A 654 -3.41 -8.31 25.80
C ARG A 654 -1.96 -8.06 25.40
N ASN A 655 -1.74 -7.34 24.30
CA ASN A 655 -0.44 -7.27 23.65
C ASN A 655 0.28 -5.94 23.93
N ASN A 656 -0.42 -4.80 23.92
CA ASN A 656 0.17 -3.46 23.82
C ASN A 656 -0.07 -2.56 25.05
N LEU A 657 -0.63 -3.07 26.15
CA LEU A 657 -0.65 -2.29 27.39
C LEU A 657 0.79 -1.94 27.80
N PRO A 658 1.04 -0.71 28.27
CA PRO A 658 2.37 -0.27 28.70
C PRO A 658 2.81 -0.93 30.02
N THR A 659 1.87 -1.51 30.76
CA THR A 659 2.15 -2.23 32.00
C THR A 659 2.45 -3.71 31.72
N ASP A 660 3.41 -4.26 32.46
CA ASP A 660 3.74 -5.69 32.40
C ASP A 660 2.79 -6.55 33.24
N THR A 661 1.99 -5.93 34.11
CA THR A 661 1.02 -6.62 34.96
C THR A 661 -0.40 -6.09 34.73
N ILE A 662 -1.37 -6.97 34.95
CA ILE A 662 -2.81 -6.67 34.92
C ILE A 662 -3.51 -7.51 35.98
N ILE A 663 -4.48 -6.92 36.68
CA ILE A 663 -5.32 -7.65 37.64
C ILE A 663 -6.67 -7.87 36.98
N LEU A 664 -7.15 -9.10 36.92
CA LEU A 664 -8.50 -9.42 36.45
C LEU A 664 -9.35 -9.86 37.64
N THR A 665 -10.51 -9.21 37.82
CA THR A 665 -11.56 -9.76 38.70
C THR A 665 -12.40 -10.72 37.87
N LEU A 666 -12.35 -11.99 38.23
CA LEU A 666 -12.97 -13.11 37.53
C LEU A 666 -14.20 -13.63 38.29
N LYS A 667 -15.23 -14.05 37.56
CA LYS A 667 -16.44 -14.67 38.09
C LYS A 667 -16.62 -16.06 37.50
N LYS A 668 -16.61 -17.09 38.36
CA LYS A 668 -16.85 -18.48 37.97
C LYS A 668 -18.33 -18.72 37.61
N PRO A 669 -18.65 -19.80 36.85
CA PRO A 669 -20.03 -20.17 36.54
C PRO A 669 -20.92 -20.42 37.77
N ASN A 670 -20.33 -20.84 38.90
CA ASN A 670 -21.03 -21.03 40.18
C ASN A 670 -21.33 -19.71 40.93
N GLY A 671 -20.84 -18.57 40.43
CA GLY A 671 -21.01 -17.24 41.01
C GLY A 671 -19.88 -16.75 41.91
N GLU A 672 -18.87 -17.58 42.21
CA GLU A 672 -17.67 -17.19 42.97
C GLU A 672 -16.88 -16.09 42.24
N VAL A 673 -16.41 -15.09 42.99
CA VAL A 673 -15.64 -13.95 42.45
C VAL A 673 -14.28 -13.86 43.13
N PHE A 674 -13.21 -13.72 42.36
CA PHE A 674 -11.85 -13.59 42.87
C PHE A 674 -10.99 -12.71 41.95
N ASP A 675 -9.91 -12.15 42.50
CA ASP A 675 -8.92 -11.41 41.73
C ASP A 675 -7.72 -12.30 41.39
N GLU A 676 -7.21 -12.18 40.17
CA GLU A 676 -6.02 -12.88 39.69
C GLU A 676 -5.10 -11.89 38.97
N THR A 677 -3.81 -11.93 39.30
CA THR A 677 -2.79 -11.07 38.66
C THR A 677 -2.09 -11.84 37.55
N PHE A 678 -2.03 -11.25 36.37
CA PHE A 678 -1.33 -11.78 35.22
C PHE A 678 -0.14 -10.89 34.88
N THR A 679 0.97 -11.51 34.49
CA THR A 679 2.18 -10.84 34.01
C THR A 679 2.45 -11.25 32.56
N LYS A 680 2.83 -10.28 31.73
CA LYS A 680 3.30 -10.55 30.36
C LYS A 680 4.47 -11.52 30.39
N SER A 681 4.27 -12.72 29.85
CA SER A 681 5.20 -13.85 30.01
C SER A 681 5.38 -14.68 28.75
N ILE A 682 4.52 -14.50 27.75
CA ILE A 682 4.55 -15.21 26.47
C ILE A 682 4.63 -14.20 25.33
N THR A 683 5.04 -14.62 24.14
CA THR A 683 4.83 -13.89 22.90
C THR A 683 3.40 -14.04 22.41
N SER A 684 2.99 -13.20 21.44
CA SER A 684 1.64 -13.26 20.89
C SER A 684 1.35 -14.55 20.11
N LEU A 685 2.39 -15.24 19.63
CA LEU A 685 2.32 -16.46 18.82
C LEU A 685 2.27 -17.75 19.66
N GLU A 686 2.77 -17.72 20.89
CA GLU A 686 2.79 -18.90 21.78
C GLU A 686 1.39 -19.34 22.23
N LEU A 687 0.43 -18.42 22.26
CA LEU A 687 -0.95 -18.71 22.62
C LEU A 687 -1.89 -18.11 21.58
N VAL A 688 -2.45 -18.98 20.76
CA VAL A 688 -3.38 -18.67 19.67
C VAL A 688 -4.63 -19.55 19.76
N GLU A 689 -5.71 -19.11 19.13
CA GLU A 689 -6.93 -19.92 19.01
C GLU A 689 -6.61 -21.26 18.34
N LYS A 690 -7.05 -22.36 18.96
CA LYS A 690 -6.86 -23.70 18.40
C LYS A 690 -7.68 -23.86 17.13
N ARG A 691 -7.02 -24.28 16.06
CA ARG A 691 -7.60 -24.60 14.76
C ARG A 691 -7.01 -25.92 14.25
N PRO A 692 -7.64 -26.61 13.27
CA PRO A 692 -7.02 -27.74 12.60
C PRO A 692 -5.67 -27.36 11.97
N GLU A 693 -4.91 -28.34 11.50
CA GLU A 693 -3.70 -28.08 10.71
C GLU A 693 -4.04 -27.21 9.48
N LYS A 694 -3.09 -26.35 9.04
CA LYS A 694 -3.32 -25.42 7.91
C LYS A 694 -3.80 -26.12 6.63
N PHE A 695 -3.46 -27.40 6.49
CA PHE A 695 -4.03 -28.34 5.55
C PHE A 695 -4.35 -29.64 6.28
N GLN A 696 -5.58 -30.12 6.13
CA GLN A 696 -6.00 -31.39 6.73
C GLN A 696 -7.04 -32.10 5.85
N ILE A 697 -6.86 -33.40 5.65
CA ILE A 697 -7.87 -34.26 5.03
C ILE A 697 -8.62 -35.00 6.15
N PHE A 698 -9.92 -34.77 6.27
CA PHE A 698 -10.80 -35.51 7.16
C PHE A 698 -11.39 -36.74 6.46
N ARG A 699 -12.13 -37.56 7.21
CA ARG A 699 -12.89 -38.70 6.65
C ARG A 699 -13.83 -38.24 5.52
N ASN A 700 -14.21 -39.16 4.64
CA ASN A 700 -15.09 -38.92 3.48
C ASN A 700 -14.52 -37.95 2.44
N ASN A 701 -13.19 -37.85 2.33
CA ASN A 701 -12.48 -36.96 1.40
C ASN A 701 -12.90 -35.48 1.55
N VAL A 702 -13.05 -35.04 2.80
CA VAL A 702 -13.28 -33.62 3.12
C VAL A 702 -11.93 -32.94 3.33
N VAL A 703 -11.64 -31.94 2.52
CA VAL A 703 -10.40 -31.16 2.59
C VAL A 703 -10.65 -29.87 3.35
N TYR A 704 -9.84 -29.61 4.38
CA TYR A 704 -9.77 -28.33 5.08
C TYR A 704 -8.48 -27.60 4.73
N LEU A 705 -8.62 -26.32 4.40
CA LEU A 705 -7.53 -25.42 4.00
C LEU A 705 -7.72 -24.10 4.75
N ASP A 706 -6.78 -23.77 5.63
CA ASP A 706 -6.77 -22.46 6.29
C ASP A 706 -5.99 -21.46 5.43
N LEU A 707 -6.71 -20.62 4.69
CA LEU A 707 -6.11 -19.66 3.77
C LEU A 707 -5.39 -18.52 4.49
N THR A 708 -5.58 -18.37 5.81
CA THR A 708 -4.87 -17.38 6.63
C THR A 708 -3.50 -17.89 7.10
N ARG A 709 -3.24 -19.19 6.98
CA ARG A 709 -1.97 -19.84 7.37
C ARG A 709 -1.25 -20.52 6.21
N LEU A 710 -1.98 -20.92 5.18
CA LEU A 710 -1.43 -21.57 3.99
C LEU A 710 -0.97 -20.52 2.97
N SER A 711 0.28 -20.61 2.50
CA SER A 711 0.78 -19.73 1.45
C SER A 711 0.30 -20.15 0.05
N GLU A 712 0.31 -19.22 -0.90
CA GLU A 712 -0.07 -19.48 -2.29
C GLU A 712 0.78 -20.57 -2.96
N LYS A 713 2.07 -20.65 -2.61
CA LYS A 713 2.95 -21.73 -3.06
C LYS A 713 2.55 -23.07 -2.46
N GLU A 714 2.34 -23.14 -1.14
CA GLU A 714 1.94 -24.40 -0.49
C GLU A 714 0.60 -24.90 -1.01
N LEU A 715 -0.37 -24.00 -1.25
CA LEU A 715 -1.63 -24.37 -1.89
C LEU A 715 -1.38 -25.00 -3.26
N LYS A 716 -0.54 -24.36 -4.10
CA LYS A 716 -0.19 -24.88 -5.42
C LYS A 716 0.47 -26.26 -5.34
N ASP A 717 1.40 -26.45 -4.42
CA ASP A 717 2.16 -27.70 -4.27
C ASP A 717 1.29 -28.88 -3.84
N ILE A 718 0.16 -28.62 -3.14
CA ILE A 718 -0.77 -29.68 -2.72
C ILE A 718 -1.92 -29.93 -3.71
N LEU A 719 -2.16 -29.08 -4.72
CA LEU A 719 -3.36 -29.16 -5.58
C LEU A 719 -3.60 -30.55 -6.18
N ASP A 720 -2.55 -31.18 -6.72
CA ASP A 720 -2.66 -32.49 -7.38
C ASP A 720 -3.07 -33.61 -6.41
N THR A 721 -2.80 -33.44 -5.11
CA THR A 721 -3.19 -34.39 -4.06
C THR A 721 -4.68 -34.33 -3.71
N LEU A 722 -5.38 -33.28 -4.14
CA LEU A 722 -6.78 -33.00 -3.76
C LEU A 722 -7.79 -33.53 -4.79
N THR A 723 -7.34 -34.25 -5.83
CA THR A 723 -8.17 -34.73 -6.93
C THR A 723 -9.32 -35.67 -6.51
N LEU A 724 -9.18 -36.36 -5.37
CA LEU A 724 -10.22 -37.24 -4.81
C LEU A 724 -11.18 -36.52 -3.83
N ALA A 725 -10.99 -35.22 -3.60
CA ALA A 725 -11.78 -34.46 -2.65
C ALA A 725 -13.23 -34.29 -3.11
N ASN A 726 -14.17 -34.67 -2.25
CA ASN A 726 -15.61 -34.49 -2.51
C ASN A 726 -16.14 -33.19 -1.93
N TYR A 727 -15.49 -32.66 -0.89
CA TYR A 727 -15.91 -31.48 -0.16
C TYR A 727 -14.68 -30.64 0.18
N PHE A 728 -14.81 -29.32 0.07
CA PHE A 728 -13.78 -28.37 0.47
C PHE A 728 -14.30 -27.45 1.56
N ILE A 729 -13.48 -27.18 2.56
CA ILE A 729 -13.69 -26.19 3.60
C ILE A 729 -12.50 -25.23 3.59
N PHE A 730 -12.75 -23.99 3.24
CA PHE A 730 -11.75 -22.92 3.26
C PHE A 730 -11.96 -22.05 4.50
N ASP A 731 -10.94 -21.90 5.34
CA ASP A 731 -11.00 -21.00 6.48
C ASP A 731 -10.55 -19.59 6.06
N LEU A 732 -11.46 -18.62 6.21
CA LEU A 732 -11.24 -17.20 5.91
C LEU A 732 -11.26 -16.33 7.19
N ARG A 733 -11.19 -16.94 8.39
CA ARG A 733 -11.26 -16.21 9.68
C ARG A 733 -9.93 -15.50 10.01
N GLY A 734 -9.66 -14.43 9.26
CA GLY A 734 -8.44 -13.61 9.29
C GLY A 734 -8.19 -12.95 7.93
N ILE A 735 -6.92 -12.63 7.62
CA ILE A 735 -6.49 -12.16 6.30
C ILE A 735 -5.87 -13.33 5.53
N SER A 736 -6.36 -13.62 4.33
CA SER A 736 -5.87 -14.69 3.46
C SER A 736 -4.46 -14.37 2.96
N LEU A 737 -3.60 -15.39 2.91
CA LEU A 737 -2.27 -15.36 2.28
C LEU A 737 -2.30 -15.88 0.83
N VAL A 738 -3.50 -16.19 0.33
CA VAL A 738 -3.76 -16.68 -1.02
C VAL A 738 -4.64 -15.67 -1.75
N SER A 739 -4.28 -15.32 -3.00
CA SER A 739 -5.07 -14.43 -3.87
C SER A 739 -6.39 -15.05 -4.28
N GLU A 740 -7.38 -14.26 -4.70
CA GLU A 740 -8.69 -14.73 -5.17
C GLU A 740 -8.64 -15.64 -6.40
N GLN A 741 -7.50 -15.72 -7.09
CA GLN A 741 -7.32 -16.46 -8.35
C GLN A 741 -7.55 -17.97 -8.20
N PHE A 742 -7.38 -18.55 -7.01
CA PHE A 742 -7.62 -19.98 -6.78
C PHE A 742 -9.10 -20.36 -7.01
N LEU A 743 -10.03 -19.41 -6.93
CA LEU A 743 -11.44 -19.63 -7.23
C LEU A 743 -11.67 -20.11 -8.68
N SER A 744 -10.74 -19.80 -9.60
CA SER A 744 -10.76 -20.34 -10.98
C SER A 744 -10.79 -21.87 -11.03
N LEU A 745 -10.28 -22.55 -10.00
CA LEU A 745 -10.22 -24.00 -9.95
C LEU A 745 -11.61 -24.64 -9.74
N PHE A 746 -12.61 -23.87 -9.33
CA PHE A 746 -13.96 -24.34 -8.98
C PHE A 746 -15.05 -23.85 -9.95
N SER A 747 -14.68 -23.14 -11.02
CA SER A 747 -15.61 -22.59 -12.03
C SER A 747 -15.05 -22.80 -13.43
N ASP A 748 -15.92 -23.15 -14.38
CA ASP A 748 -15.66 -23.18 -15.82
C ASP A 748 -16.00 -21.86 -16.51
N GLN A 749 -16.84 -21.03 -15.88
CA GLN A 749 -17.20 -19.70 -16.35
C GLN A 749 -16.19 -18.65 -15.88
N THR A 750 -16.06 -17.56 -16.65
CA THR A 750 -15.39 -16.35 -16.18
C THR A 750 -16.11 -15.82 -14.94
N ILE A 751 -15.40 -15.73 -13.84
CA ILE A 751 -15.91 -15.19 -12.57
C ILE A 751 -15.82 -13.67 -12.65
N GLU A 752 -16.96 -13.02 -12.47
CA GLU A 752 -17.05 -11.58 -12.42
C GLU A 752 -16.65 -11.09 -11.02
N ILE A 753 -15.69 -10.16 -10.96
CA ILE A 753 -15.28 -9.51 -9.72
C ILE A 753 -15.89 -8.12 -9.69
N LYS A 754 -16.43 -7.73 -8.53
CA LYS A 754 -16.94 -6.38 -8.31
C LYS A 754 -15.87 -5.32 -8.49
N THR A 755 -16.26 -4.16 -9.01
CA THR A 755 -15.35 -3.08 -9.38
C THR A 755 -14.66 -2.47 -8.16
N TRP A 756 -13.33 -2.49 -8.19
CA TRP A 756 -12.49 -1.78 -7.24
C TRP A 756 -12.23 -0.39 -7.78
N LYS A 757 -12.36 0.63 -6.92
CA LYS A 757 -12.03 2.01 -7.28
C LYS A 757 -10.95 2.50 -6.34
N LEU A 758 -9.83 2.93 -6.92
CA LEU A 758 -8.77 3.62 -6.22
C LEU A 758 -9.01 5.13 -6.34
N PRO A 759 -9.02 5.89 -5.24
CA PRO A 759 -9.15 7.34 -5.30
C PRO A 759 -7.97 7.97 -6.04
N VAL A 760 -8.24 9.01 -6.82
CA VAL A 760 -7.23 9.82 -7.50
C VAL A 760 -7.44 11.27 -7.11
N PHE A 761 -6.43 11.84 -6.45
CA PHE A 761 -6.44 13.22 -5.94
C PHE A 761 -5.58 14.11 -6.85
N THR A 762 -6.20 15.17 -7.37
CA THR A 762 -5.54 16.18 -8.21
C THR A 762 -5.76 17.61 -7.72
N ILE A 763 -6.68 17.79 -6.75
CA ILE A 763 -7.04 19.05 -6.12
C ILE A 763 -7.00 18.86 -4.60
N PRO A 764 -6.49 19.85 -3.83
CA PRO A 764 -6.50 19.79 -2.37
C PRO A 764 -7.88 19.55 -1.75
N ASP A 765 -7.85 19.13 -0.50
CA ASP A 765 -9.01 18.99 0.41
C ASP A 765 -10.11 18.07 -0.12
N GLN A 766 -9.76 17.15 -1.02
CA GLN A 766 -10.68 16.19 -1.62
C GLN A 766 -11.89 16.85 -2.32
N LYS A 767 -11.76 18.14 -2.69
CA LYS A 767 -12.86 18.92 -3.30
C LYS A 767 -13.35 18.33 -4.62
N GLN A 768 -12.49 17.59 -5.31
CA GLN A 768 -12.83 16.86 -6.51
C GLN A 768 -12.11 15.51 -6.53
N LEU A 769 -12.84 14.46 -6.15
CA LEU A 769 -12.32 13.09 -6.12
C LEU A 769 -12.61 12.38 -7.44
N SER A 770 -11.54 11.86 -8.07
CA SER A 770 -11.64 10.98 -9.23
C SER A 770 -11.36 9.54 -8.85
N TRP A 771 -11.64 8.60 -9.74
CA TRP A 771 -11.46 7.18 -9.48
C TRP A 771 -10.72 6.49 -10.61
N GLN A 772 -9.72 5.69 -10.25
CA GLN A 772 -9.16 4.68 -11.13
C GLN A 772 -9.92 3.38 -10.90
N VAL A 773 -10.61 2.91 -11.94
CA VAL A 773 -11.29 1.62 -11.93
C VAL A 773 -10.28 0.50 -12.15
N ILE A 774 -10.26 -0.45 -11.22
CA ILE A 774 -9.50 -1.69 -11.30
C ILE A 774 -10.51 -2.80 -11.58
N ASN A 775 -10.61 -3.19 -12.84
CA ASN A 775 -11.42 -4.31 -13.28
C ASN A 775 -10.55 -5.56 -13.36
N THR A 776 -10.92 -6.57 -12.59
CA THR A 776 -10.30 -7.89 -12.62
C THR A 776 -11.35 -8.92 -13.07
N LYS A 777 -10.94 -9.84 -13.93
CA LYS A 777 -11.74 -11.02 -14.30
C LYS A 777 -10.90 -12.24 -13.98
N ILE A 778 -11.51 -13.26 -13.38
CA ILE A 778 -10.85 -14.56 -13.19
C ILE A 778 -11.40 -15.48 -14.26
N ASN A 779 -10.53 -15.97 -15.15
CA ASN A 779 -10.93 -16.97 -16.13
C ASN A 779 -11.07 -18.32 -15.44
N GLY A 780 -12.24 -18.95 -15.59
CA GLY A 780 -12.52 -20.28 -15.07
C GLY A 780 -11.57 -21.33 -15.66
N LYS A 781 -11.09 -22.23 -14.82
CA LYS A 781 -10.22 -23.37 -15.20
C LYS A 781 -10.89 -24.71 -14.92
N SER A 782 -11.89 -24.75 -14.04
CA SER A 782 -12.65 -25.96 -13.68
C SER A 782 -11.79 -27.19 -13.41
N HIS A 783 -10.87 -27.09 -12.44
CA HIS A 783 -9.99 -28.19 -12.07
C HIS A 783 -10.64 -29.16 -11.08
N PHE A 784 -11.55 -28.67 -10.23
CA PHE A 784 -12.29 -29.46 -9.26
C PHE A 784 -13.79 -29.38 -9.51
N SER A 785 -14.50 -30.48 -9.27
CA SER A 785 -15.97 -30.55 -9.29
C SER A 785 -16.51 -31.15 -7.98
N PRO A 786 -16.30 -30.46 -6.84
CA PRO A 786 -16.73 -30.98 -5.55
C PRO A 786 -18.26 -30.97 -5.41
N LYS A 787 -18.77 -31.83 -4.51
CA LYS A 787 -20.20 -31.85 -4.16
C LYS A 787 -20.62 -30.56 -3.45
N GLU A 788 -19.75 -29.97 -2.64
CA GLU A 788 -20.00 -28.71 -1.94
C GLU A 788 -18.67 -28.05 -1.52
N VAL A 789 -18.66 -26.72 -1.49
CA VAL A 789 -17.56 -25.90 -0.99
C VAL A 789 -18.08 -24.97 0.11
N PHE A 790 -17.47 -25.02 1.29
CA PHE A 790 -17.76 -24.15 2.41
C PHE A 790 -16.62 -23.17 2.66
N PHE A 791 -16.98 -21.96 3.09
CA PHE A 791 -16.04 -20.92 3.48
C PHE A 791 -16.37 -20.44 4.89
N LEU A 792 -15.48 -20.69 5.85
CA LEU A 792 -15.67 -20.30 7.24
C LEU A 792 -15.36 -18.81 7.39
N VAL A 793 -16.31 -18.04 7.90
CA VAL A 793 -16.18 -16.58 8.03
C VAL A 793 -16.61 -16.10 9.41
N ASP A 794 -15.96 -15.04 9.89
CA ASP A 794 -16.35 -14.34 11.11
C ASP A 794 -15.93 -12.86 11.08
N LYS A 795 -16.09 -12.14 12.20
CA LYS A 795 -15.69 -10.72 12.33
C LYS A 795 -14.22 -10.41 12.01
N ARG A 796 -13.34 -11.43 11.95
CA ARG A 796 -11.92 -11.33 11.58
C ARG A 796 -11.67 -11.51 10.09
N THR A 797 -12.65 -12.03 9.34
CA THR A 797 -12.62 -12.11 7.88
C THR A 797 -12.61 -10.70 7.30
N ILE A 798 -11.43 -10.22 6.89
CA ILE A 798 -11.17 -8.83 6.48
C ILE A 798 -10.18 -8.82 5.31
N GLY A 799 -10.01 -7.67 4.66
CA GLY A 799 -9.11 -7.51 3.53
C GLY A 799 -9.45 -8.46 2.39
N ILE A 800 -8.44 -9.09 1.79
CA ILE A 800 -8.61 -10.06 0.71
C ILE A 800 -9.53 -11.24 1.08
N SER A 801 -9.63 -11.64 2.36
CA SER A 801 -10.57 -12.70 2.76
C SER A 801 -12.02 -12.29 2.54
N GLU A 802 -12.34 -11.02 2.78
CA GLU A 802 -13.68 -10.50 2.58
C GLU A 802 -14.00 -10.35 1.08
N VAL A 803 -13.00 -10.00 0.28
CA VAL A 803 -13.09 -10.02 -1.19
C VAL A 803 -13.39 -11.44 -1.70
N ILE A 804 -12.66 -12.45 -1.22
CA ILE A 804 -12.92 -13.84 -1.57
C ILE A 804 -14.36 -14.23 -1.17
N ALA A 805 -14.77 -13.90 0.06
CA ALA A 805 -16.12 -14.19 0.54
C ALA A 805 -17.21 -13.52 -0.33
N GLU A 806 -16.97 -12.30 -0.78
CA GLU A 806 -17.82 -11.56 -1.70
C GLU A 806 -17.95 -12.27 -3.05
N ILE A 807 -16.82 -12.55 -3.71
CA ILE A 807 -16.78 -13.20 -5.02
C ILE A 807 -17.49 -14.56 -4.96
N VAL A 808 -17.20 -15.35 -3.92
CA VAL A 808 -17.82 -16.66 -3.68
C VAL A 808 -19.34 -16.53 -3.59
N LYS A 809 -19.83 -15.57 -2.80
CA LYS A 809 -21.26 -15.38 -2.57
C LYS A 809 -21.98 -14.89 -3.81
N THR A 810 -21.41 -13.93 -4.53
CA THR A 810 -22.00 -13.34 -5.74
C THR A 810 -22.02 -14.33 -6.90
N ASN A 811 -20.94 -15.08 -7.10
CA ASN A 811 -20.81 -16.06 -8.19
C ASN A 811 -21.29 -17.47 -7.82
N LYS A 812 -21.84 -17.67 -6.60
CA LYS A 812 -22.37 -18.94 -6.11
C LYS A 812 -21.37 -20.11 -6.19
N ILE A 813 -20.08 -19.83 -5.98
CA ILE A 813 -18.99 -20.84 -6.02
C ILE A 813 -19.09 -21.80 -4.82
N GLY A 814 -19.61 -21.31 -3.69
CA GLY A 814 -19.80 -22.09 -2.47
C GLY A 814 -20.65 -21.36 -1.45
N LYS A 815 -20.65 -21.84 -0.20
CA LYS A 815 -21.46 -21.29 0.90
C LYS A 815 -20.58 -20.71 2.00
N LEU A 816 -20.83 -19.45 2.34
CA LEU A 816 -20.29 -18.82 3.53
C LEU A 816 -21.01 -19.35 4.78
N ILE A 817 -20.26 -19.76 5.79
CA ILE A 817 -20.77 -20.29 7.06
C ILE A 817 -20.05 -19.62 8.23
N GLY A 818 -20.80 -19.16 9.24
CA GLY A 818 -20.22 -18.53 10.43
C GLY A 818 -20.91 -17.24 10.83
N GLU A 819 -20.15 -16.18 11.09
CA GLU A 819 -20.65 -14.86 11.47
C GLU A 819 -20.50 -13.84 10.34
N GLN A 820 -21.04 -12.64 10.54
CA GLN A 820 -20.85 -11.51 9.62
C GLN A 820 -19.38 -11.08 9.59
N THR A 821 -18.85 -10.82 8.39
CA THR A 821 -17.44 -10.40 8.21
C THR A 821 -17.16 -8.99 8.72
N GLY A 822 -15.90 -8.56 8.72
CA GLY A 822 -15.46 -7.34 9.39
C GLY A 822 -15.78 -6.01 8.69
N GLY A 823 -16.09 -5.98 7.40
CA GLY A 823 -16.51 -4.79 6.66
C GLY A 823 -15.38 -3.90 6.14
N ASN A 824 -14.24 -4.48 5.76
CA ASN A 824 -13.10 -3.76 5.15
C ASN A 824 -12.49 -4.62 4.04
N PRO A 825 -13.12 -4.69 2.85
CA PRO A 825 -12.65 -5.50 1.73
C PRO A 825 -11.51 -4.80 0.99
N MET A 826 -10.47 -4.38 1.72
CA MET A 826 -9.38 -3.56 1.17
C MET A 826 -8.03 -4.00 1.73
N GLU A 827 -6.97 -3.73 0.98
CA GLU A 827 -5.60 -3.94 1.44
C GLU A 827 -5.17 -2.87 2.44
N MET A 828 -4.46 -3.31 3.48
CA MET A 828 -3.81 -2.44 4.43
C MET A 828 -2.49 -1.96 3.86
N VAL A 829 -2.29 -0.65 3.83
CA VAL A 829 -1.05 0.01 3.47
C VAL A 829 -0.49 0.76 4.67
N SER A 830 0.77 1.20 4.56
CA SER A 830 1.43 1.99 5.60
C SER A 830 2.03 3.26 5.03
N TYR A 831 1.96 4.34 5.81
CA TYR A 831 2.61 5.61 5.53
C TYR A 831 3.57 5.98 6.69
N PRO A 832 4.85 6.25 6.41
CA PRO A 832 5.79 6.70 7.43
C PRO A 832 5.43 8.12 7.87
N LEU A 833 5.43 8.35 9.18
CA LEU A 833 5.26 9.66 9.80
C LEU A 833 6.59 10.09 10.44
N PRO A 834 6.80 11.40 10.66
CA PRO A 834 8.01 11.88 11.31
C PRO A 834 8.15 11.30 12.73
N GLY A 835 9.37 11.26 13.26
CA GLY A 835 9.63 10.77 14.62
C GLY A 835 9.49 9.26 14.80
N GLY A 836 9.60 8.46 13.73
CA GLY A 836 9.61 7.00 13.81
C GLY A 836 8.22 6.34 13.88
N PHE A 837 7.16 7.13 13.73
CA PHE A 837 5.79 6.60 13.68
C PHE A 837 5.47 5.99 12.31
N THR A 838 4.63 4.97 12.30
CA THR A 838 4.05 4.41 11.08
C THR A 838 2.54 4.40 11.20
N PHE A 839 1.86 4.99 10.23
CA PHE A 839 0.41 4.97 10.12
C PHE A 839 -0.04 3.86 9.17
N TYR A 840 -0.91 2.97 9.63
CA TYR A 840 -1.52 1.92 8.82
C TYR A 840 -2.97 2.25 8.56
N PHE A 841 -3.46 2.02 7.34
CA PHE A 841 -4.82 2.33 6.90
C PHE A 841 -5.14 1.59 5.60
N GLY A 842 -6.41 1.58 5.18
CA GLY A 842 -6.83 1.04 3.89
C GLY A 842 -6.98 2.11 2.80
N THR A 843 -6.60 1.79 1.56
CA THR A 843 -6.52 2.78 0.45
C THR A 843 -7.50 2.53 -0.71
N PHE A 844 -8.25 1.43 -0.70
CA PHE A 844 -9.15 1.05 -1.79
C PHE A 844 -10.61 1.10 -1.34
N VAL A 845 -11.49 1.47 -2.26
CA VAL A 845 -12.94 1.40 -2.04
C VAL A 845 -13.53 0.37 -2.98
N VAL A 846 -14.30 -0.56 -2.42
CA VAL A 846 -15.03 -1.57 -3.18
C VAL A 846 -16.48 -1.14 -3.32
N PHE A 847 -16.98 -1.16 -4.55
CA PHE A 847 -18.36 -0.82 -4.90
C PHE A 847 -19.12 -2.05 -5.38
N ASP A 848 -20.42 -2.11 -5.12
CA ASP A 848 -21.30 -3.10 -5.71
C ASP A 848 -21.76 -2.72 -7.13
N SER A 849 -22.43 -3.65 -7.81
CA SER A 849 -22.94 -3.46 -9.18
C SER A 849 -24.03 -2.39 -9.29
N SER A 850 -24.56 -1.90 -8.16
CA SER A 850 -25.48 -0.75 -8.11
C SER A 850 -24.75 0.57 -7.88
N GLY A 851 -23.42 0.56 -7.82
CA GLY A 851 -22.59 1.73 -7.55
C GLY A 851 -22.52 2.10 -6.07
N LYS A 852 -22.94 1.22 -5.16
CA LYS A 852 -22.92 1.48 -3.71
C LYS A 852 -21.66 0.92 -3.06
N GLN A 853 -20.98 1.74 -2.27
CA GLN A 853 -19.81 1.33 -1.50
C GLN A 853 -20.13 0.21 -0.50
N ILE A 854 -19.31 -0.84 -0.46
CA ILE A 854 -19.49 -2.04 0.38
C ILE A 854 -18.86 -1.86 1.79
N SER A 855 -18.33 -0.69 2.14
CA SER A 855 -17.61 -0.48 3.40
C SER A 855 -18.49 -0.60 4.66
N SER A 856 -17.84 -0.92 5.78
CA SER A 856 -18.31 -0.81 7.18
C SER A 856 -19.36 -1.81 7.68
N LYS A 857 -20.09 -2.51 6.78
CA LYS A 857 -21.12 -3.49 7.20
C LYS A 857 -20.68 -4.95 7.13
N GLY A 858 -19.68 -5.32 6.33
CA GLY A 858 -19.30 -6.73 6.17
C GLY A 858 -20.38 -7.58 5.48
N ILE A 859 -20.04 -8.82 5.19
CA ILE A 859 -20.81 -9.76 4.37
C ILE A 859 -21.49 -10.75 5.29
N SER A 860 -22.82 -10.85 5.21
CA SER A 860 -23.55 -11.87 5.96
C SER A 860 -23.30 -13.26 5.37
N PRO A 861 -23.12 -14.30 6.20
CA PRO A 861 -22.94 -15.66 5.72
C PRO A 861 -24.23 -16.23 5.12
N ASN A 862 -24.13 -17.25 4.28
CA ASN A 862 -25.30 -18.02 3.82
C ASN A 862 -25.90 -18.85 4.95
N ILE A 863 -25.05 -19.33 5.87
CA ILE A 863 -25.41 -20.17 7.00
C ILE A 863 -24.88 -19.49 8.27
N PRO A 864 -25.71 -18.69 8.97
CA PRO A 864 -25.28 -18.05 10.21
C PRO A 864 -25.09 -19.07 11.34
N VAL A 865 -24.04 -18.89 12.13
CA VAL A 865 -23.72 -19.66 13.33
C VAL A 865 -23.62 -18.68 14.49
N LYS A 866 -24.51 -18.81 15.47
CA LYS A 866 -24.47 -17.99 16.70
C LYS A 866 -23.66 -18.72 17.76
N GLU A 867 -22.69 -18.03 18.35
CA GLU A 867 -21.87 -18.59 19.43
C GLU A 867 -22.66 -18.79 20.72
N LYS A 868 -22.37 -19.92 21.39
CA LYS A 868 -22.91 -20.25 22.70
C LYS A 868 -21.92 -19.90 23.82
N THR A 869 -22.44 -19.57 25.00
CA THR A 869 -21.68 -19.08 26.17
C THR A 869 -21.31 -20.16 27.20
N GLY A 870 -21.76 -21.42 27.03
CA GLY A 870 -21.39 -22.51 27.93
C GLY A 870 -19.89 -22.84 27.81
N LYS A 871 -19.24 -23.21 28.93
CA LYS A 871 -17.79 -23.48 29.01
C LYS A 871 -17.34 -24.52 27.97
N GLU A 872 -18.18 -25.50 27.69
CA GLU A 872 -17.96 -26.54 26.67
C GLU A 872 -17.93 -26.00 25.24
N TYR A 873 -18.61 -24.89 24.96
CA TYR A 873 -18.68 -24.28 23.63
C TYR A 873 -17.58 -23.23 23.38
N LEU A 874 -17.01 -22.66 24.45
CA LEU A 874 -15.97 -21.63 24.38
C LEU A 874 -14.63 -22.17 23.84
N THR A 875 -14.41 -23.49 23.93
CA THR A 875 -13.22 -24.18 23.43
C THR A 875 -13.44 -24.91 22.11
N GLN A 876 -14.69 -24.96 21.62
CA GLN A 876 -15.06 -25.66 20.38
C GLN A 876 -15.07 -24.72 19.18
N ASP A 877 -14.63 -25.22 18.04
CA ASP A 877 -14.78 -24.53 16.76
C ASP A 877 -16.19 -24.76 16.19
N GLN A 878 -17.15 -24.01 16.76
CA GLN A 878 -18.58 -24.15 16.44
C GLN A 878 -18.89 -23.92 14.95
N ILE A 879 -18.09 -23.11 14.25
CA ILE A 879 -18.29 -22.81 12.83
C ILE A 879 -17.85 -24.00 11.97
N LEU A 880 -16.65 -24.55 12.23
CA LEU A 880 -16.16 -25.74 11.54
C LEU A 880 -17.03 -26.97 11.82
N GLU A 881 -17.43 -27.19 13.08
CA GLU A 881 -18.31 -28.29 13.45
C GLU A 881 -19.64 -28.25 12.70
N LYS A 882 -20.20 -27.04 12.52
CA LYS A 882 -21.43 -26.88 11.74
C LYS A 882 -21.23 -27.24 10.27
N ALA A 883 -20.09 -26.88 9.67
CA ALA A 883 -19.76 -27.27 8.30
C ALA A 883 -19.64 -28.80 8.16
N LEU A 884 -18.89 -29.44 9.06
CA LEU A 884 -18.70 -30.89 9.08
C LEU A 884 -20.02 -31.64 9.31
N TYR A 885 -20.88 -31.13 10.20
CA TYR A 885 -22.22 -31.67 10.42
C TYR A 885 -23.05 -31.66 9.12
N LEU A 886 -23.03 -30.56 8.37
CA LEU A 886 -23.79 -30.43 7.12
C LEU A 886 -23.27 -31.36 6.01
N ILE A 887 -21.97 -31.64 6.00
CA ILE A 887 -21.36 -32.61 5.09
C ILE A 887 -21.82 -34.02 5.43
N ASN A 888 -21.81 -34.40 6.70
CA ASN A 888 -22.16 -35.76 7.15
C ASN A 888 -23.65 -36.11 7.03
N GLN A 889 -24.52 -35.12 6.84
CA GLN A 889 -25.97 -35.31 6.63
C GLN A 889 -26.32 -35.65 5.17
N ARG A 890 -25.34 -35.67 4.27
CA ARG A 890 -25.50 -35.93 2.82
C ARG A 890 -24.70 -37.14 2.40
#